data_AF-A0A6P8BU21-F1
#
_entry.id   AF-A0A6P8BU21-F1
#
_cell.length_a   1.000
_cell.length_b   1.000
_cell.length_c   1.000
_cell.angle_alpha   90.00
_cell.angle_beta   90.00
_cell.angle_gamma   90.00
#
_symmetry.space_group_name_H-M   'P 1'
#
loop_
_entity.id
_entity.type
_entity.pdbx_description
1 polymer ?
#
loop_
_entity_poly.entity_id
_entity_poly.type
_entity_poly.pdbx_seq_one_letter_code
_entity_poly.pdbx_strand_id
1 'polypeptide(L)'
;MAQMFDEPVVGIDLGTTHSSVGVWRNGHVEIIPNDQGNKRMPSYVAFTDTRRLIGDAAKNQAAMNPTNTVFGAKLLVGKRFSDQSVLTDAVLWPFKIVAGPRDRPTIVINYKGEEKRLFPEEILSMILARMMETAEAHLGATVEGAVVTVPACFNHFQRQAIKDAGQIAGLKTVRIISEPTSAAIAYGLDKKGSFADERHVLVFNLGGGTSDVSLLSIMSGILAVKATAGNAHIGGEVFDNRMLRHFIQEFKRKHNKDISGNPRALRRLKTACESAKRTLSSSTSASIDIDSLHEEIDFQSVITRSRFEELNMDLFGKCMELVEKCLRDAKIDRSVVDDVVLVGGSTRIPMVQQLLREFFDGKELCKSINPDEAMVYGAAVQAAILSGECNENVQDMLLLDVTPFSLGLDTAGGVMTVMIPKNTPIPICKEQVFSTSSDNQESFVISIYEGERRSNNFLGRFELSGIPQAPKGIPQITVRFSVYADGFLYVSMEDKTISNKATFSVVDQRGTLSREDVERMVRNAERYRVDDDEYKRKVVARNALETYAYRMKSAIEDNMYHPELPPTVRRTSVNAICRAIEWLEMNQLTEVDEIEQKMKELERIIETMRVMGPVVGVDFGTSYSSVGVWHNDHVEIIADEQGERRIPSYVAFTGTRCLVGDAAKRQGTINPIITVFGPELLLGRRFSHTSAQSQRKLWPFKVVTGPSGRQLIAVNYKGEEKHLHPEEISSMILAGIRDIAGAHTGSTVNNTVIAVPASFDRSQRIAARDAARIAGFNVMRIINGSVAAAIAYGYSLHRKGTDLGPNNVLVFDLGGNTLDVSVLTIEEGVVEVKATKGENHLGGDDIDNRMVDHFVREFESKHNKNIRGNIKALRRLRNACESAKRTLSLASRATVLIDFLYEGVDFFSTITRAKFEELNMELFMKCMDVVEKCLNDAEVNKSSIDDVVLVGGSSRIPRMQQLLQEYFDGKEPCRSINPDEAVAYGAAVLAAQLAGEADEKVQDMLLLDVTPLSLGLENPGGIMTVMIPRNTTIPTKKEQVFSTHYDNQESFSVKVYEGESVRTRDNDFLGELVLSGIPPAPMGLPQIHICFDIDAVGNLHVSAELKSAKKRAKINMNDGRGGFSDEEIQRMIRAWSA
;
A
#
# COMPACT_ATOMS: atom_id res chain seq x y z
N MET A 1 0.67 33.81 22.36
CA MET A 1 0.46 33.53 20.93
C MET A 1 0.52 32.02 20.77
N ALA A 2 -0.50 31.41 20.16
CA ALA A 2 -0.49 29.98 19.86
C ALA A 2 0.71 29.68 18.94
N GLN A 3 1.48 28.64 19.27
CA GLN A 3 2.43 28.07 18.32
C GLN A 3 1.55 27.36 17.28
N MET A 4 1.54 27.82 16.03
CA MET A 4 0.85 27.06 14.97
C MET A 4 1.61 25.74 14.81
N PHE A 5 0.92 24.63 15.05
CA PHE A 5 1.42 23.30 14.75
C PHE A 5 0.89 22.95 13.36
N ASP A 6 1.79 22.59 12.43
CA ASP A 6 1.39 22.15 11.09
C ASP A 6 0.81 20.73 11.10
N GLU A 7 1.03 19.97 12.19
CA GLU A 7 0.58 18.59 12.40
C GLU A 7 -0.48 18.46 13.52
N PRO A 8 -1.34 17.43 13.49
CA PRO A 8 -2.37 17.19 14.51
C PRO A 8 -1.81 17.07 15.93
N VAL A 9 -2.45 17.74 16.89
CA VAL A 9 -2.14 17.62 18.32
C VAL A 9 -3.24 16.81 19.02
N VAL A 10 -2.86 15.75 19.74
CA VAL A 10 -3.82 14.85 20.41
C VAL A 10 -3.88 15.07 21.93
N GLY A 11 -4.97 14.65 22.55
CA GLY A 11 -5.10 14.54 24.00
C GLY A 11 -4.84 13.11 24.46
N ILE A 12 -3.95 12.92 25.44
CA ILE A 12 -3.64 11.61 26.01
C ILE A 12 -3.96 11.61 27.50
N ASP A 13 -4.86 10.72 27.90
CA ASP A 13 -5.02 10.33 29.29
C ASP A 13 -4.05 9.18 29.62
N LEU A 14 -2.92 9.49 30.25
CA LEU A 14 -1.91 8.49 30.61
C LEU A 14 -2.23 7.91 31.99
N GLY A 15 -3.22 7.04 32.13
CA GLY A 15 -3.63 6.54 33.46
C GLY A 15 -2.66 5.50 34.08
N THR A 16 -2.84 5.20 35.36
CA THR A 16 -2.04 4.18 36.08
C THR A 16 -2.33 2.76 35.60
N THR A 17 -3.58 2.48 35.23
CA THR A 17 -4.05 1.13 34.87
C THR A 17 -4.49 1.02 33.42
N HIS A 18 -5.09 2.09 32.88
CA HIS A 18 -5.48 2.20 31.49
C HIS A 18 -5.14 3.60 30.99
N SER A 19 -4.78 3.71 29.72
CA SER A 19 -4.53 4.95 29.01
C SER A 19 -5.48 5.06 27.82
N SER A 20 -5.78 6.31 27.42
CA SER A 20 -6.69 6.61 26.31
C SER A 20 -6.14 7.78 25.49
N VAL A 21 -6.46 7.83 24.21
CA VAL A 21 -6.08 8.93 23.31
C VAL A 21 -7.32 9.45 22.57
N GLY A 22 -7.38 10.76 22.37
CA GLY A 22 -8.49 11.44 21.71
C GLY A 22 -8.01 12.62 20.90
N VAL A 23 -8.81 13.00 19.92
CA VAL A 23 -8.52 14.08 18.97
C VAL A 23 -9.74 14.96 18.81
N TRP A 24 -9.53 16.25 18.53
CA TRP A 24 -10.61 17.14 18.14
C TRP A 24 -10.78 17.09 16.62
N ARG A 25 -11.97 16.70 16.14
CA ARG A 25 -12.26 16.58 14.72
C ARG A 25 -13.72 16.91 14.45
N ASN A 26 -14.01 17.60 13.35
CA ASN A 26 -15.39 17.93 12.94
C ASN A 26 -16.22 18.59 14.07
N GLY A 27 -15.59 19.49 14.83
CA GLY A 27 -16.27 20.27 15.88
C GLY A 27 -16.62 19.51 17.17
N HIS A 28 -16.12 18.28 17.37
CA HIS A 28 -16.28 17.52 18.60
C HIS A 28 -15.02 16.71 18.93
N VAL A 29 -14.96 16.15 20.14
CA VAL A 29 -13.90 15.21 20.52
C VAL A 29 -14.27 13.80 20.08
N GLU A 30 -13.35 13.16 19.38
CA GLU A 30 -13.38 11.74 19.05
C GLU A 30 -12.34 11.00 19.92
N ILE A 31 -12.78 9.92 20.59
CA ILE A 31 -11.90 9.06 21.39
C ILE A 31 -11.53 7.86 20.53
N ILE A 32 -10.24 7.67 20.33
CA ILE A 32 -9.73 6.75 19.31
C ILE A 32 -9.66 5.33 19.93
N PRO A 33 -10.36 4.34 19.35
CA PRO A 33 -10.23 2.95 19.76
C PRO A 33 -8.88 2.37 19.31
N ASN A 34 -8.32 1.45 20.10
CA ASN A 34 -7.14 0.68 19.71
C ASN A 34 -7.46 -0.40 18.65
N ASP A 35 -6.44 -1.16 18.26
CA ASP A 35 -6.51 -2.27 17.29
C ASP A 35 -7.48 -3.40 17.68
N GLN A 36 -7.90 -3.48 18.94
CA GLN A 36 -8.92 -4.41 19.45
C GLN A 36 -10.32 -3.76 19.57
N GLY A 37 -10.49 -2.51 19.11
CA GLY A 37 -11.74 -1.75 19.22
C GLY A 37 -11.99 -1.13 20.61
N ASN A 38 -11.03 -1.22 21.54
CA ASN A 38 -11.17 -0.69 22.89
C ASN A 38 -10.72 0.77 22.96
N LYS A 39 -11.58 1.66 23.45
CA LYS A 39 -11.24 3.07 23.72
C LYS A 39 -10.25 3.29 24.87
N ARG A 40 -9.94 2.23 25.62
CA ARG A 40 -9.01 2.23 26.76
C ARG A 40 -8.07 1.07 26.63
N MET A 41 -6.78 1.37 26.61
CA MET A 41 -5.73 0.36 26.55
C MET A 41 -5.13 0.17 27.94
N PRO A 42 -4.90 -1.06 28.42
CA PRO A 42 -4.16 -1.29 29.65
C PRO A 42 -2.76 -0.66 29.63
N SER A 43 -2.35 -0.03 30.72
CA SER A 43 -1.02 0.57 30.89
C SER A 43 0.01 -0.50 31.29
N TYR A 44 0.19 -1.49 30.42
CA TYR A 44 1.03 -2.68 30.63
C TYR A 44 2.09 -2.78 29.53
N VAL A 45 3.30 -3.20 29.91
CA VAL A 45 4.40 -3.52 28.99
C VAL A 45 5.00 -4.85 29.41
N ALA A 46 5.09 -5.82 28.51
CA ALA A 46 5.72 -7.10 28.77
C ALA A 46 6.89 -7.35 27.83
N PHE A 47 7.92 -8.02 28.31
CA PHE A 47 9.10 -8.38 27.55
C PHE A 47 9.17 -9.90 27.43
N THR A 48 9.31 -10.41 26.21
CA THR A 48 9.47 -11.84 25.92
C THR A 48 10.85 -12.09 25.34
N ASP A 49 11.17 -13.37 25.07
CA ASP A 49 12.42 -13.75 24.41
C ASP A 49 12.51 -13.26 22.97
N THR A 50 11.39 -12.81 22.38
CA THR A 50 11.30 -12.43 20.97
C THR A 50 10.94 -10.96 20.77
N ARG A 51 10.03 -10.40 21.57
CA ARG A 51 9.49 -9.05 21.37
C ARG A 51 8.99 -8.42 22.66
N ARG A 52 8.72 -7.11 22.60
CA ARG A 52 7.92 -6.44 23.62
C ARG A 52 6.43 -6.48 23.25
N LEU A 53 5.58 -6.53 24.25
CA LEU A 53 4.13 -6.43 24.13
C LEU A 53 3.68 -5.21 24.91
N ILE A 54 2.71 -4.47 24.39
CA ILE A 54 2.18 -3.26 25.04
C ILE A 54 0.65 -3.37 25.02
N GLY A 55 -0.01 -2.90 26.07
CA GLY A 55 -1.47 -2.85 26.11
C GLY A 55 -2.13 -4.19 26.45
N ASP A 56 -3.21 -4.50 25.72
CA ASP A 56 -4.01 -5.71 25.93
C ASP A 56 -3.17 -6.99 25.79
N ALA A 57 -2.27 -7.04 24.80
CA ALA A 57 -1.37 -8.18 24.61
C ALA A 57 -0.48 -8.43 25.83
N ALA A 58 0.07 -7.37 26.44
CA ALA A 58 0.88 -7.48 27.65
C ALA A 58 0.04 -7.92 28.87
N LYS A 59 -1.17 -7.36 29.02
CA LYS A 59 -2.09 -7.73 30.11
C LYS A 59 -2.51 -9.19 30.03
N ASN A 60 -2.81 -9.70 28.84
CA ASN A 60 -3.30 -11.07 28.63
C ASN A 60 -2.27 -12.13 29.05
N GLN A 61 -0.98 -11.91 28.80
CA GLN A 61 0.09 -12.85 29.19
C GLN A 61 0.67 -12.64 30.59
N ALA A 62 0.18 -11.65 31.36
CA ALA A 62 0.76 -11.25 32.65
C ALA A 62 0.81 -12.40 33.68
N ALA A 63 -0.10 -13.38 33.59
CA ALA A 63 -0.08 -14.56 34.47
C ALA A 63 0.97 -15.61 34.06
N MET A 64 1.30 -15.70 32.78
CA MET A 64 2.29 -16.65 32.26
C MET A 64 3.72 -16.11 32.39
N ASN A 65 3.89 -14.79 32.28
CA ASN A 65 5.18 -14.12 32.34
C ASN A 65 5.17 -12.96 33.37
N PRO A 66 4.90 -13.24 34.65
CA PRO A 66 4.64 -12.19 35.64
C PRO A 66 5.88 -11.34 35.95
N THR A 67 7.09 -11.91 35.93
CA THR A 67 8.33 -11.22 36.29
C THR A 67 8.84 -10.24 35.23
N ASN A 68 8.43 -10.42 33.96
CA ASN A 68 8.81 -9.54 32.84
C ASN A 68 7.63 -8.70 32.33
N THR A 69 6.53 -8.64 33.09
CA THR A 69 5.35 -7.82 32.76
C THR A 69 5.23 -6.67 33.74
N VAL A 70 5.52 -5.48 33.25
CA VAL A 70 5.53 -4.23 34.01
C VAL A 70 4.18 -3.54 33.90
N PHE A 71 3.66 -3.08 35.04
CA PHE A 71 2.46 -2.26 35.16
C PHE A 71 2.63 -1.32 36.36
N GLY A 72 1.79 -0.28 36.45
CA GLY A 72 1.88 0.69 37.55
C GLY A 72 3.11 1.61 37.51
N ALA A 73 3.83 1.68 36.38
CA ALA A 73 5.03 2.51 36.23
C ALA A 73 4.79 4.00 36.55
N LYS A 74 3.58 4.51 36.33
CA LYS A 74 3.16 5.88 36.72
C LYS A 74 3.26 6.14 38.23
N LEU A 75 3.25 5.11 39.07
CA LEU A 75 3.44 5.24 40.52
C LEU A 75 4.92 5.37 40.92
N LEU A 76 5.86 5.07 40.01
CA LEU A 76 7.30 5.08 40.26
C LEU A 76 8.02 6.33 39.76
N VAL A 77 7.47 7.01 38.74
CA VAL A 77 8.10 8.19 38.14
C VAL A 77 8.36 9.29 39.16
N GLY A 78 9.49 9.98 39.02
CA GLY A 78 9.86 11.12 39.87
C GLY A 78 10.07 10.81 41.36
N LYS A 79 10.07 9.53 41.76
CA LYS A 79 10.32 9.08 43.15
C LYS A 79 11.73 8.52 43.33
N ARG A 80 12.15 8.35 44.58
CA ARG A 80 13.37 7.61 44.95
C ARG A 80 13.03 6.17 45.30
N PHE A 81 13.99 5.27 45.06
CA PHE A 81 13.88 3.88 45.48
C PHE A 81 13.75 3.77 47.01
N SER A 82 14.44 4.63 47.75
CA SER A 82 14.36 4.72 49.22
C SER A 82 13.04 5.29 49.76
N ASP A 83 12.15 5.82 48.92
CA ASP A 83 10.86 6.33 49.40
C ASP A 83 9.99 5.18 49.92
N GLN A 84 9.45 5.33 51.15
CA GLN A 84 8.70 4.27 51.83
C GLN A 84 7.52 3.74 51.00
N SER A 85 6.88 4.59 50.20
CA SER A 85 5.82 4.16 49.29
C SER A 85 6.32 3.20 48.21
N VAL A 86 7.48 3.49 47.60
CA VAL A 86 8.09 2.64 46.56
C VAL A 86 8.47 1.29 47.15
N LEU A 87 9.08 1.29 48.35
CA LEU A 87 9.43 0.06 49.06
C LEU A 87 8.20 -0.79 49.40
N THR A 88 7.09 -0.14 49.76
CA THR A 88 5.83 -0.83 50.09
C THR A 88 5.17 -1.44 48.84
N ASP A 89 5.15 -0.71 47.73
CA ASP A 89 4.56 -1.16 46.46
C ASP A 89 5.41 -2.25 45.80
N ALA A 90 6.74 -2.14 45.86
CA ALA A 90 7.68 -3.10 45.26
C ALA A 90 7.49 -4.54 45.78
N VAL A 91 7.03 -4.72 47.02
CA VAL A 91 6.75 -6.05 47.61
C VAL A 91 5.53 -6.72 46.96
N LEU A 92 4.62 -5.93 46.39
CA LEU A 92 3.36 -6.43 45.81
C LEU A 92 3.46 -6.66 44.29
N TRP A 93 4.57 -6.28 43.67
CA TRP A 93 4.79 -6.47 42.25
C TRP A 93 5.62 -7.71 41.96
N PRO A 94 5.30 -8.44 40.88
CA PRO A 94 6.03 -9.65 40.51
C PRO A 94 7.38 -9.38 39.83
N PHE A 95 7.57 -8.19 39.26
CA PHE A 95 8.83 -7.77 38.64
C PHE A 95 9.75 -7.11 39.66
N LYS A 96 11.06 -7.25 39.44
CA LYS A 96 12.08 -6.77 40.38
C LYS A 96 12.34 -5.28 40.19
N ILE A 97 12.39 -4.55 41.31
CA ILE A 97 12.82 -3.15 41.36
C ILE A 97 14.08 -3.06 42.22
N VAL A 98 15.08 -2.34 41.73
CA VAL A 98 16.35 -2.10 42.41
C VAL A 98 16.67 -0.61 42.50
N ALA A 99 17.57 -0.24 43.41
CA ALA A 99 18.16 1.09 43.44
C ALA A 99 19.09 1.26 42.23
N GLY A 100 18.74 2.18 41.33
CA GLY A 100 19.57 2.63 40.22
C GLY A 100 20.47 3.82 40.58
N PRO A 101 21.14 4.41 39.58
CA PRO A 101 21.93 5.62 39.76
C PRO A 101 21.11 6.73 40.42
N ARG A 102 21.73 7.45 41.38
CA ARG A 102 21.10 8.53 42.15
C ARG A 102 19.84 8.10 42.92
N ASP A 103 19.80 6.85 43.40
CA ASP A 103 18.70 6.30 44.20
C ASP A 103 17.35 6.31 43.45
N ARG A 104 17.37 6.16 42.13
CA ARG A 104 16.15 6.08 41.32
C ARG A 104 15.62 4.64 41.29
N PRO A 105 14.30 4.42 41.30
CA PRO A 105 13.75 3.08 41.11
C PRO A 105 14.06 2.61 39.68
N THR A 106 14.68 1.44 39.56
CA THR A 106 15.02 0.82 38.27
C THR A 106 14.37 -0.55 38.18
N ILE A 107 13.63 -0.78 37.11
CA ILE A 107 12.90 -2.01 36.84
C ILE A 107 13.83 -2.97 36.12
N VAL A 108 13.91 -4.21 36.62
CA VAL A 108 14.77 -5.26 36.06
C VAL A 108 13.92 -6.30 35.38
N ILE A 109 14.14 -6.51 34.08
CA ILE A 109 13.44 -7.48 33.25
C ILE A 109 14.44 -8.30 32.44
N ASN A 110 14.03 -9.50 32.01
CA ASN A 110 14.74 -10.27 31.00
C ASN A 110 14.10 -10.01 29.64
N TYR A 111 14.91 -9.62 28.65
CA TYR A 111 14.47 -9.41 27.28
C TYR A 111 15.49 -10.03 26.32
N LYS A 112 15.04 -10.91 25.43
CA LYS A 112 15.90 -11.64 24.47
C LYS A 112 17.09 -12.35 25.15
N GLY A 113 16.88 -12.93 26.33
CA GLY A 113 17.90 -13.62 27.12
C GLY A 113 18.85 -12.72 27.91
N GLU A 114 18.71 -11.39 27.82
CA GLU A 114 19.56 -10.42 28.52
C GLU A 114 18.80 -9.70 29.65
N GLU A 115 19.46 -9.50 30.80
CA GLU A 115 18.94 -8.62 31.85
C GLU A 115 18.99 -7.16 31.37
N LYS A 116 17.82 -6.51 31.29
CA LYS A 116 17.69 -5.08 31.03
C LYS A 116 17.26 -4.34 32.29
N ARG A 117 17.77 -3.12 32.42
CA ARG A 117 17.50 -2.20 33.52
C ARG A 117 16.87 -0.95 32.95
N LEU A 118 15.59 -0.77 33.22
CA LEU A 118 14.78 0.29 32.62
C LEU A 118 14.28 1.24 33.71
N PHE A 119 14.31 2.53 33.41
CA PHE A 119 13.65 3.52 34.26
C PHE A 119 12.14 3.56 34.00
N PRO A 120 11.32 3.99 34.97
CA PRO A 120 9.87 4.12 34.78
C PRO A 120 9.47 4.97 33.58
N GLU A 121 10.26 6.00 33.26
CA GLU A 121 10.06 6.89 32.10
C GLU A 121 10.18 6.13 30.77
N GLU A 122 11.07 5.13 30.67
CA GLU A 122 11.20 4.26 29.49
C GLU A 122 9.98 3.35 29.34
N ILE A 123 9.35 2.91 30.43
CA ILE A 123 8.13 2.10 30.36
C ILE A 123 6.94 2.96 29.93
N LEU A 124 6.83 4.18 30.47
CA LEU A 124 5.77 5.11 30.08
C LEU A 124 5.93 5.61 28.65
N SER A 125 7.17 5.80 28.17
CA SER A 125 7.41 6.20 26.78
C SER A 125 6.93 5.12 25.80
N MET A 126 7.05 3.83 26.13
CA MET A 126 6.49 2.75 25.32
C MET A 126 4.96 2.80 25.26
N ILE A 127 4.30 3.15 26.37
CA ILE A 127 2.84 3.31 26.41
C ILE A 127 2.42 4.54 25.59
N LEU A 128 3.15 5.66 25.70
CA LEU A 128 2.91 6.88 24.93
C LEU A 128 3.13 6.66 23.43
N ALA A 129 4.20 5.96 23.05
CA ALA A 129 4.47 5.58 21.66
C ALA A 129 3.31 4.75 21.09
N ARG A 130 2.79 3.77 21.84
CA ARG A 130 1.61 2.99 21.41
C ARG A 130 0.34 3.84 21.27
N MET A 131 0.14 4.84 22.14
CA MET A 131 -0.99 5.79 22.01
C MET A 131 -0.86 6.64 20.75
N MET A 132 0.37 7.09 20.44
CA MET A 132 0.69 7.83 19.23
C MET A 132 0.46 6.97 17.98
N GLU A 133 0.99 5.75 17.93
CA GLU A 133 0.76 4.79 16.84
C GLU A 133 -0.75 4.56 16.59
N THR A 134 -1.54 4.48 17.67
CA THR A 134 -3.00 4.30 17.59
C THR A 134 -3.67 5.54 16.98
N ALA A 135 -3.24 6.74 17.35
CA ALA A 135 -3.75 7.97 16.79
C ALA A 135 -3.34 8.16 15.32
N GLU A 136 -2.09 7.89 14.98
CA GLU A 136 -1.55 7.98 13.60
C GLU A 136 -2.26 7.02 12.65
N ALA A 137 -2.46 5.77 13.08
CA ALA A 137 -3.21 4.77 12.30
C ALA A 137 -4.66 5.20 12.03
N HIS A 138 -5.28 5.91 12.99
CA HIS A 138 -6.65 6.41 12.85
C HIS A 138 -6.74 7.68 11.99
N LEU A 139 -5.77 8.59 12.11
CA LEU A 139 -5.75 9.87 11.40
C LEU A 139 -5.18 9.78 9.97
N GLY A 140 -4.32 8.79 9.70
CA GLY A 140 -3.57 8.70 8.46
C GLY A 140 -2.50 9.78 8.30
N ALA A 141 -2.09 10.41 9.41
CA ALA A 141 -1.11 11.50 9.48
C ALA A 141 -0.22 11.31 10.73
N THR A 142 1.00 11.85 10.69
CA THR A 142 1.94 11.85 11.82
C THR A 142 1.42 12.71 12.96
N VAL A 143 1.67 12.29 14.20
CA VAL A 143 1.28 13.04 15.41
C VAL A 143 2.53 13.48 16.16
N GLU A 144 2.97 14.72 15.95
CA GLU A 144 4.14 15.28 16.63
C GLU A 144 3.87 15.80 18.05
N GLY A 145 2.62 16.15 18.39
CA GLY A 145 2.28 16.87 19.61
C GLY A 145 1.17 16.23 20.44
N ALA A 146 1.28 16.30 21.77
CA ALA A 146 0.19 15.92 22.67
C ALA A 146 0.04 16.78 23.91
N VAL A 147 -1.19 16.87 24.41
CA VAL A 147 -1.52 17.29 25.78
C VAL A 147 -1.70 16.05 26.64
N VAL A 148 -0.90 15.92 27.70
CA VAL A 148 -0.86 14.71 28.55
C VAL A 148 -1.41 15.00 29.93
N THR A 149 -2.30 14.13 30.44
CA THR A 149 -2.89 14.26 31.77
C THR A 149 -1.97 13.74 32.89
N VAL A 150 -1.98 14.40 34.04
CA VAL A 150 -1.30 13.95 35.27
C VAL A 150 -2.18 14.17 36.51
N PRO A 151 -2.03 13.38 37.59
CA PRO A 151 -2.73 13.62 38.84
C PRO A 151 -2.46 15.03 39.35
N ALA A 152 -3.46 15.66 39.97
CA ALA A 152 -3.32 17.03 40.46
C ALA A 152 -2.23 17.13 41.53
N CYS A 153 -2.08 16.09 42.36
CA CYS A 153 -1.05 16.03 43.39
C CYS A 153 0.36 15.69 42.89
N PHE A 154 0.62 15.62 41.58
CA PHE A 154 1.98 15.37 41.06
C PHE A 154 2.92 16.56 41.33
N ASN A 155 4.07 16.23 41.91
CA ASN A 155 5.14 17.18 42.22
C ASN A 155 5.95 17.55 40.96
N HIS A 156 6.90 18.47 41.12
CA HIS A 156 7.74 18.94 40.01
C HIS A 156 8.47 17.81 39.24
N PHE A 157 9.13 16.90 39.95
CA PHE A 157 9.91 15.81 39.33
C PHE A 157 9.03 14.79 38.62
N GLN A 158 7.83 14.52 39.15
CA GLN A 158 6.87 13.63 38.50
C GLN A 158 6.37 14.23 37.20
N ARG A 159 6.05 15.54 37.17
CA ARG A 159 5.67 16.24 35.93
C ARG A 159 6.80 16.25 34.91
N GLN A 160 8.04 16.47 35.35
CA GLN A 160 9.21 16.41 34.46
C GLN A 160 9.41 15.01 33.89
N ALA A 161 9.28 13.96 34.70
CA ALA A 161 9.41 12.58 34.23
C ALA A 161 8.37 12.19 33.16
N ILE A 162 7.15 12.73 33.23
CA ILE A 162 6.13 12.55 32.18
C ILE A 162 6.53 13.28 30.89
N LYS A 163 7.07 14.50 31.00
CA LYS A 163 7.60 15.25 29.85
C LYS A 163 8.76 14.52 29.18
N ASP A 164 9.69 13.98 29.98
CA ASP A 164 10.82 13.20 29.51
C ASP A 164 10.35 11.90 28.83
N ALA A 165 9.36 11.21 29.39
CA ALA A 165 8.75 10.03 28.77
C ALA A 165 8.12 10.35 27.40
N GLY A 166 7.47 11.51 27.27
CA GLY A 166 6.99 12.01 25.97
C GLY A 166 8.14 12.22 24.98
N GLN A 167 9.21 12.88 25.41
CA GLN A 167 10.39 13.09 24.57
C GLN A 167 11.05 11.77 24.13
N ILE A 168 11.15 10.78 25.01
CA ILE A 168 11.68 9.44 24.68
C ILE A 168 10.79 8.74 23.66
N ALA A 169 9.48 8.96 23.72
CA ALA A 169 8.51 8.40 22.76
C ALA A 169 8.53 9.11 21.39
N GLY A 170 9.31 10.17 21.22
CA GLY A 170 9.30 11.01 20.01
C GLY A 170 8.14 12.02 19.98
N LEU A 171 7.44 12.22 21.10
CA LEU A 171 6.24 13.04 21.20
C LEU A 171 6.52 14.37 21.91
N LYS A 172 6.23 15.50 21.26
CA LYS A 172 6.31 16.82 21.90
C LYS A 172 5.14 16.99 22.86
N THR A 173 5.43 16.96 24.16
CA THR A 173 4.42 17.28 25.19
C THR A 173 4.14 18.78 25.18
N VAL A 174 3.09 19.19 24.47
CA VAL A 174 2.69 20.60 24.26
C VAL A 174 2.23 21.23 25.57
N ARG A 175 1.49 20.47 26.38
CA ARG A 175 1.05 20.88 27.72
C ARG A 175 0.85 19.66 28.61
N ILE A 176 1.19 19.82 29.88
CA ILE A 176 0.76 18.91 30.94
C ILE A 176 -0.45 19.53 31.62
N ILE A 177 -1.55 18.79 31.69
CA ILE A 177 -2.79 19.23 32.36
C ILE A 177 -3.11 18.30 33.51
N SER A 178 -3.67 18.85 34.59
CA SER A 178 -4.11 18.01 35.70
C SER A 178 -5.40 17.25 35.34
N GLU A 179 -5.48 15.97 35.71
CA GLU A 179 -6.60 15.06 35.45
C GLU A 179 -7.97 15.66 35.85
N PRO A 180 -8.19 16.16 37.09
CA PRO A 180 -9.47 16.76 37.46
C PRO A 180 -9.76 18.08 36.72
N THR A 181 -8.73 18.83 36.34
CA THR A 181 -8.86 20.04 35.51
C THR A 181 -9.35 19.68 34.11
N SER A 182 -8.78 18.61 33.52
CA SER A 182 -9.21 18.07 32.23
C SER A 182 -10.67 17.59 32.27
N ALA A 183 -11.05 16.86 33.33
CA ALA A 183 -12.44 16.47 33.55
C ALA A 183 -13.40 17.67 33.66
N ALA A 184 -12.97 18.75 34.31
CA ALA A 184 -13.77 19.96 34.42
C ALA A 184 -13.99 20.64 33.06
N ILE A 185 -13.00 20.59 32.15
CA ILE A 185 -13.17 21.06 30.76
C ILE A 185 -14.26 20.27 30.06
N ALA A 186 -14.25 18.94 30.18
CA ALA A 186 -15.28 18.09 29.59
C ALA A 186 -16.69 18.42 30.15
N TYR A 187 -16.80 18.66 31.46
CA TYR A 187 -18.04 19.10 32.09
C TYR A 187 -18.50 20.49 31.63
N GLY A 188 -17.58 21.46 31.59
CA GLY A 188 -17.88 22.85 31.26
C GLY A 188 -18.35 23.05 29.82
N LEU A 189 -17.85 22.23 28.88
CA LEU A 189 -18.30 22.25 27.49
C LEU A 189 -19.70 21.66 27.29
N ASP A 190 -20.03 20.54 27.97
CA ASP A 190 -21.37 19.93 27.91
C ASP A 190 -22.47 20.88 28.40
N LYS A 191 -22.11 21.80 29.31
CA LYS A 191 -23.05 22.75 29.92
C LYS A 191 -22.98 24.17 29.38
N LYS A 192 -22.23 24.41 28.29
CA LYS A 192 -22.05 25.76 27.72
C LYS A 192 -23.41 26.35 27.31
N GLY A 193 -23.76 27.52 27.85
CA GLY A 193 -25.04 28.22 27.61
C GLY A 193 -26.16 27.96 28.64
N SER A 194 -25.94 27.10 29.64
CA SER A 194 -26.97 26.74 30.63
C SER A 194 -26.98 27.63 31.88
N PHE A 195 -25.95 28.43 32.13
CA PHE A 195 -25.77 29.13 33.42
C PHE A 195 -25.44 30.61 33.23
N ALA A 196 -26.18 31.48 33.92
CA ALA A 196 -25.97 32.94 33.94
C ALA A 196 -25.02 33.40 35.07
N ASP A 197 -24.87 32.60 36.13
CA ASP A 197 -24.11 32.91 37.35
C ASP A 197 -22.86 32.00 37.52
N GLU A 198 -21.93 32.42 38.38
CA GLU A 198 -20.75 31.63 38.80
C GLU A 198 -21.20 30.33 39.50
N ARG A 199 -20.67 29.18 39.07
CA ARG A 199 -20.93 27.87 39.70
C ARG A 199 -19.68 27.24 40.30
N HIS A 200 -19.81 26.68 41.48
CA HIS A 200 -18.79 25.93 42.17
C HIS A 200 -18.95 24.42 41.93
N VAL A 201 -18.00 23.84 41.21
CA VAL A 201 -18.05 22.43 40.80
C VAL A 201 -16.92 21.67 41.46
N LEU A 202 -17.24 20.61 42.20
CA LEU A 202 -16.26 19.72 42.79
C LEU A 202 -16.07 18.50 41.90
N VAL A 203 -14.86 18.32 41.38
CA VAL A 203 -14.48 17.12 40.62
C VAL A 203 -13.80 16.14 41.57
N PHE A 204 -14.44 14.98 41.76
CA PHE A 204 -13.90 13.87 42.55
C PHE A 204 -13.39 12.78 41.60
N ASN A 205 -12.05 12.71 41.46
CA ASN A 205 -11.36 11.71 40.66
C ASN A 205 -10.87 10.55 41.54
N LEU A 206 -11.41 9.35 41.34
CA LEU A 206 -10.93 8.12 41.99
C LEU A 206 -10.56 7.09 40.92
N GLY A 207 -9.28 7.08 40.56
CA GLY A 207 -8.73 6.27 39.48
C GLY A 207 -8.27 4.88 39.91
N GLY A 208 -7.31 4.34 39.14
CA GLY A 208 -6.70 3.04 39.39
C GLY A 208 -5.62 3.07 40.47
N GLY A 209 -4.84 4.16 40.57
CA GLY A 209 -3.77 4.30 41.56
C GLY A 209 -3.78 5.61 42.37
N THR A 210 -4.52 6.61 41.90
CA THR A 210 -4.56 7.96 42.50
C THR A 210 -5.99 8.39 42.80
N SER A 211 -6.12 9.25 43.81
CA SER A 211 -7.36 9.94 44.13
C SER A 211 -7.07 11.43 44.23
N ASP A 212 -7.79 12.24 43.45
CA ASP A 212 -7.66 13.69 43.43
C ASP A 212 -9.04 14.33 43.56
N VAL A 213 -9.09 15.46 44.26
CA VAL A 213 -10.27 16.30 44.42
C VAL A 213 -9.88 17.73 44.06
N SER A 214 -10.60 18.32 43.11
CA SER A 214 -10.42 19.74 42.78
C SER A 214 -11.77 20.44 42.84
N LEU A 215 -11.80 21.61 43.48
CA LEU A 215 -12.93 22.51 43.45
C LEU A 215 -12.65 23.62 42.44
N LEU A 216 -13.56 23.81 41.50
CA LEU A 216 -13.46 24.81 40.45
C LEU A 216 -14.61 25.80 40.54
N SER A 217 -14.35 27.02 40.07
CA SER A 217 -15.38 27.98 39.70
C SER A 217 -15.48 28.04 38.17
N ILE A 218 -16.70 27.94 37.66
CA ILE A 218 -16.99 28.02 36.24
C ILE A 218 -17.89 29.24 36.00
N MET A 219 -17.41 30.20 35.19
CA MET A 219 -18.14 31.42 34.85
C MET A 219 -17.80 31.85 33.42
N SER A 220 -18.79 31.97 32.54
CA SER A 220 -18.66 32.55 31.18
C SER A 220 -17.43 32.09 30.39
N GLY A 221 -17.16 30.78 30.37
CA GLY A 221 -16.01 30.19 29.65
C GLY A 221 -14.69 30.19 30.42
N ILE A 222 -14.63 30.79 31.62
CA ILE A 222 -13.48 30.73 32.52
C ILE A 222 -13.65 29.55 33.48
N LEU A 223 -12.67 28.65 33.52
CA LEU A 223 -12.57 27.56 34.48
C LEU A 223 -11.40 27.84 35.41
N ALA A 224 -11.68 28.22 36.65
CA ALA A 224 -10.68 28.56 37.65
C ALA A 224 -10.66 27.56 38.80
N VAL A 225 -9.56 26.82 38.94
CA VAL A 225 -9.34 25.91 40.07
C VAL A 225 -9.14 26.77 41.33
N LYS A 226 -9.91 26.50 42.38
CA LYS A 226 -9.81 27.20 43.67
C LYS A 226 -8.87 26.47 44.63
N ALA A 227 -8.98 25.15 44.67
CA ALA A 227 -8.05 24.32 45.43
C ALA A 227 -8.04 22.89 44.90
N THR A 228 -6.93 22.20 45.17
CA THR A 228 -6.80 20.77 44.90
C THR A 228 -6.21 20.01 46.10
N ALA A 229 -6.66 18.78 46.30
CA ALA A 229 -6.12 17.84 47.26
C ALA A 229 -6.07 16.45 46.64
N GLY A 230 -4.99 15.71 46.84
CA GLY A 230 -4.89 14.37 46.28
C GLY A 230 -3.98 13.45 47.09
N ASN A 231 -4.09 12.17 46.79
CA ASN A 231 -3.27 11.10 47.34
C ASN A 231 -2.88 10.12 46.23
N ALA A 232 -1.58 10.02 45.98
CA ALA A 232 -1.01 9.18 44.93
C ALA A 232 -0.99 7.66 45.27
N HIS A 233 -1.56 7.24 46.40
CA HIS A 233 -1.59 5.84 46.86
C HIS A 233 -2.99 5.40 47.35
N ILE A 234 -4.04 5.99 46.79
CA ILE A 234 -5.42 5.57 47.02
C ILE A 234 -6.07 5.40 45.65
N GLY A 235 -6.48 4.19 45.32
CA GLY A 235 -7.10 3.87 44.03
C GLY A 235 -7.56 2.43 43.92
N GLY A 236 -8.12 2.09 42.78
CA GLY A 236 -8.68 0.78 42.48
C GLY A 236 -7.75 -0.41 42.76
N GLU A 237 -6.45 -0.26 42.48
CA GLU A 237 -5.45 -1.31 42.66
C GLU A 237 -5.19 -1.60 44.15
N VAL A 238 -5.28 -0.59 45.01
CA VAL A 238 -5.14 -0.77 46.47
C VAL A 238 -6.31 -1.60 47.00
N PHE A 239 -7.52 -1.37 46.50
CA PHE A 239 -8.70 -2.16 46.85
C PHE A 239 -8.57 -3.62 46.39
N ASP A 240 -8.04 -3.82 45.17
CA ASP A 240 -7.75 -5.16 44.65
C ASP A 240 -6.71 -5.89 45.53
N ASN A 241 -5.66 -5.19 45.96
CA ASN A 241 -4.63 -5.75 46.84
C ASN A 241 -5.19 -6.12 48.24
N ARG A 242 -6.19 -5.38 48.77
CA ARG A 242 -6.87 -5.74 50.03
C ARG A 242 -7.67 -7.04 49.88
N MET A 243 -8.41 -7.18 48.79
CA MET A 243 -9.11 -8.43 48.45
C MET A 243 -8.14 -9.59 48.25
N LEU A 244 -7.04 -9.36 47.51
CA LEU A 244 -6.00 -10.35 47.28
C LEU A 244 -5.44 -10.87 48.61
N ARG A 245 -5.06 -9.99 49.53
CA ARG A 245 -4.56 -10.39 50.87
C ARG A 245 -5.60 -11.20 51.66
N HIS A 246 -6.87 -10.80 51.61
CA HIS A 246 -7.95 -11.53 52.24
C HIS A 246 -8.05 -12.97 51.69
N PHE A 247 -8.03 -13.14 50.37
CA PHE A 247 -8.13 -14.45 49.74
C PHE A 247 -6.85 -15.30 49.84
N ILE A 248 -5.66 -14.69 49.93
CA ILE A 248 -4.43 -15.42 50.28
C ILE A 248 -4.57 -16.07 51.66
N GLN A 249 -5.04 -15.31 52.65
CA GLN A 249 -5.28 -15.82 54.00
C GLN A 249 -6.39 -16.88 54.01
N GLU A 250 -7.44 -16.69 53.21
CA GLU A 250 -8.52 -17.66 53.09
C GLU A 250 -8.05 -18.98 52.46
N PHE A 251 -7.27 -18.91 51.37
CA PHE A 251 -6.66 -20.06 50.73
C PHE A 251 -5.76 -20.82 51.71
N LYS A 252 -4.91 -20.09 52.46
CA LYS A 252 -4.05 -20.65 53.50
C LYS A 252 -4.86 -21.35 54.60
N ARG A 253 -5.98 -20.77 55.02
CA ARG A 253 -6.88 -21.37 56.01
C ARG A 253 -7.61 -22.61 55.49
N LYS A 254 -8.09 -22.59 54.24
CA LYS A 254 -8.87 -23.69 53.63
C LYS A 254 -7.99 -24.89 53.24
N HIS A 255 -6.78 -24.64 52.74
CA HIS A 255 -5.94 -25.66 52.11
C HIS A 255 -4.57 -25.87 52.81
N ASN A 256 -4.27 -25.12 53.88
CA ASN A 256 -3.00 -25.17 54.61
C ASN A 256 -1.75 -24.98 53.72
N LYS A 257 -1.88 -24.17 52.66
CA LYS A 257 -0.85 -23.89 51.65
C LYS A 257 -0.73 -22.39 51.44
N ASP A 258 0.49 -21.88 51.26
CA ASP A 258 0.75 -20.44 51.11
C ASP A 258 1.16 -20.10 49.68
N ILE A 259 0.31 -19.34 48.98
CA ILE A 259 0.54 -18.92 47.60
C ILE A 259 1.35 -17.64 47.48
N SER A 260 1.73 -17.00 48.59
CA SER A 260 2.44 -15.71 48.60
C SER A 260 3.79 -15.74 47.88
N GLY A 261 4.42 -16.91 47.78
CA GLY A 261 5.67 -17.12 47.03
C GLY A 261 5.50 -17.45 45.56
N ASN A 262 4.27 -17.52 45.03
CA ASN A 262 3.97 -17.92 43.66
C ASN A 262 3.40 -16.75 42.84
N PRO A 263 4.23 -16.04 42.05
CA PRO A 263 3.80 -14.87 41.27
C PRO A 263 2.65 -15.16 40.29
N ARG A 264 2.63 -16.36 39.69
CA ARG A 264 1.57 -16.77 38.77
C ARG A 264 0.23 -16.93 39.49
N ALA A 265 0.21 -17.62 40.63
CA ALA A 265 -1.00 -17.79 41.44
C ALA A 265 -1.52 -16.43 41.93
N LEU A 266 -0.63 -15.59 42.45
CA LEU A 266 -0.98 -14.23 42.89
C LEU A 266 -1.57 -13.37 41.77
N ARG A 267 -1.01 -13.43 40.56
CA ARG A 267 -1.52 -12.67 39.42
C ARG A 267 -2.91 -13.15 38.99
N ARG A 268 -3.14 -14.47 38.91
CA ARG A 268 -4.45 -15.04 38.58
C ARG A 268 -5.51 -14.62 39.61
N LEU A 269 -5.17 -14.71 40.89
CA LEU A 269 -6.06 -14.30 41.98
C LEU A 269 -6.34 -12.79 41.97
N LYS A 270 -5.33 -11.95 41.69
CA LYS A 270 -5.50 -10.49 41.57
C LYS A 270 -6.44 -10.13 40.40
N THR A 271 -6.30 -10.77 39.25
CA THR A 271 -7.22 -10.59 38.11
C THR A 271 -8.66 -10.95 38.49
N ALA A 272 -8.87 -12.06 39.21
CA ALA A 272 -10.19 -12.42 39.71
C ALA A 272 -10.74 -11.41 40.73
N CYS A 273 -9.88 -10.87 41.61
CA CYS A 273 -10.26 -9.83 42.57
C CYS A 273 -10.71 -8.54 41.86
N GLU A 274 -10.01 -8.09 40.82
CA GLU A 274 -10.41 -6.92 40.02
C GLU A 274 -11.78 -7.14 39.37
N SER A 275 -11.99 -8.33 38.79
CA SER A 275 -13.28 -8.72 38.18
C SER A 275 -14.42 -8.76 39.20
N ALA A 276 -14.17 -9.35 40.37
CA ALA A 276 -15.14 -9.39 41.46
C ALA A 276 -15.46 -7.98 41.99
N LYS A 277 -14.46 -7.10 42.18
CA LYS A 277 -14.67 -5.70 42.57
C LYS A 277 -15.59 -4.97 41.59
N ARG A 278 -15.37 -5.14 40.28
CA ARG A 278 -16.25 -4.56 39.24
C ARG A 278 -17.67 -5.11 39.35
N THR A 279 -17.82 -6.42 39.53
CA THR A 279 -19.12 -7.08 39.72
C THR A 279 -19.85 -6.57 40.97
N LEU A 280 -19.13 -6.36 42.08
CA LEU A 280 -19.68 -5.84 43.33
C LEU A 280 -20.18 -4.39 43.23
N SER A 281 -19.80 -3.66 42.17
CA SER A 281 -20.29 -2.30 41.92
C SER A 281 -21.75 -2.28 41.44
N SER A 282 -22.25 -3.38 40.87
CA SER A 282 -23.66 -3.56 40.47
C SER A 282 -24.38 -4.63 41.29
N SER A 283 -23.70 -5.71 41.65
CA SER A 283 -24.24 -6.86 42.38
C SER A 283 -23.87 -6.85 43.86
N THR A 284 -24.65 -7.52 44.71
CA THR A 284 -24.40 -7.60 46.17
C THR A 284 -23.37 -8.67 46.56
N SER A 285 -23.03 -9.57 45.64
CA SER A 285 -22.00 -10.60 45.81
C SER A 285 -21.33 -10.94 44.49
N ALA A 286 -20.13 -11.50 44.55
CA ALA A 286 -19.37 -12.00 43.41
C ALA A 286 -18.64 -13.30 43.80
N SER A 287 -18.54 -14.26 42.87
CA SER A 287 -17.74 -15.46 43.04
C SER A 287 -16.30 -15.25 42.56
N ILE A 288 -15.38 -15.98 43.18
CA ILE A 288 -13.99 -16.13 42.78
C ILE A 288 -13.80 -17.60 42.49
N ASP A 289 -13.74 -17.94 41.21
CA ASP A 289 -13.60 -19.31 40.74
C ASP A 289 -12.34 -19.39 39.87
N ILE A 290 -11.33 -20.11 40.37
CA ILE A 290 -10.03 -20.26 39.69
C ILE A 290 -9.57 -21.70 39.75
N ASP A 291 -9.58 -22.37 38.59
CA ASP A 291 -9.13 -23.76 38.48
C ASP A 291 -7.61 -23.87 38.67
N SER A 292 -7.16 -24.87 39.41
CA SER A 292 -5.75 -25.19 39.63
C SER A 292 -4.93 -23.94 40.01
N LEU A 293 -5.40 -23.17 40.99
CA LEU A 293 -4.75 -21.93 41.43
C LEU A 293 -3.32 -22.21 41.92
N HIS A 294 -3.12 -23.29 42.66
CA HIS A 294 -1.81 -23.71 43.17
C HIS A 294 -1.77 -25.23 43.40
N GLU A 295 -0.75 -25.92 42.89
CA GLU A 295 -0.58 -27.38 43.05
C GLU A 295 -1.84 -28.19 42.70
N GLU A 296 -2.49 -27.86 41.56
CA GLU A 296 -3.75 -28.49 41.10
C GLU A 296 -4.97 -28.29 42.02
N ILE A 297 -4.86 -27.43 43.04
CA ILE A 297 -5.98 -27.07 43.91
C ILE A 297 -6.82 -25.98 43.26
N ASP A 298 -8.08 -26.28 43.00
CA ASP A 298 -9.08 -25.29 42.59
C ASP A 298 -9.43 -24.36 43.76
N PHE A 299 -9.57 -23.07 43.49
CA PHE A 299 -10.01 -22.09 44.48
C PHE A 299 -11.39 -21.54 44.14
N GLN A 300 -12.35 -21.83 45.02
CA GLN A 300 -13.71 -21.31 44.96
C GLN A 300 -14.03 -20.57 46.25
N SER A 301 -14.45 -19.31 46.11
CA SER A 301 -14.92 -18.48 47.22
C SER A 301 -15.96 -17.48 46.75
N VAL A 302 -16.69 -16.89 47.69
CA VAL A 302 -17.68 -15.83 47.41
C VAL A 302 -17.39 -14.65 48.32
N ILE A 303 -17.41 -13.45 47.76
CA ILE A 303 -17.31 -12.21 48.51
C ILE A 303 -18.57 -11.38 48.34
N THR A 304 -19.08 -10.84 49.45
CA THR A 304 -20.20 -9.91 49.45
C THR A 304 -19.71 -8.47 49.33
N ARG A 305 -20.58 -7.58 48.84
CA ARG A 305 -20.32 -6.14 48.80
C ARG A 305 -20.01 -5.60 50.18
N SER A 306 -20.79 -6.00 51.20
CA SER A 306 -20.56 -5.60 52.59
C SER A 306 -19.17 -5.98 53.10
N ARG A 307 -18.67 -7.18 52.77
CA ARG A 307 -17.33 -7.61 53.16
C ARG A 307 -16.25 -6.82 52.43
N PHE A 308 -16.43 -6.58 51.13
CA PHE A 308 -15.52 -5.71 50.38
C PHE A 308 -15.47 -4.30 50.96
N GLU A 309 -16.62 -3.74 51.33
CA GLU A 309 -16.71 -2.41 51.94
C GLU A 309 -16.01 -2.36 53.29
N GLU A 310 -16.21 -3.37 54.14
CA GLU A 310 -15.53 -3.51 55.43
C GLU A 310 -14.00 -3.54 55.28
N LEU A 311 -13.48 -4.29 54.30
CA LEU A 311 -12.04 -4.42 54.03
C LEU A 311 -11.38 -3.10 53.59
N ASN A 312 -12.18 -2.13 53.13
CA ASN A 312 -11.69 -0.89 52.51
C ASN A 312 -12.24 0.39 53.17
N MET A 313 -13.01 0.28 54.26
CA MET A 313 -13.67 1.42 54.91
C MET A 313 -12.68 2.50 55.35
N ASP A 314 -11.49 2.10 55.84
CA ASP A 314 -10.42 3.04 56.21
C ASP A 314 -9.92 3.85 55.02
N LEU A 315 -9.89 3.26 53.82
CA LEU A 315 -9.47 3.94 52.59
C LEU A 315 -10.58 4.84 52.05
N PHE A 316 -11.85 4.42 52.15
CA PHE A 316 -12.98 5.24 51.76
C PHE A 316 -13.11 6.48 52.67
N GLY A 317 -12.86 6.34 53.98
CA GLY A 317 -12.77 7.47 54.90
C GLY A 317 -11.68 8.48 54.48
N LYS A 318 -10.49 7.99 54.11
CA LYS A 318 -9.41 8.85 53.59
C LYS A 318 -9.79 9.60 52.31
N CYS A 319 -10.63 9.02 51.45
CA CYS A 319 -11.16 9.76 50.29
C CYS A 319 -12.00 10.97 50.73
N MET A 320 -12.80 10.84 51.81
CA MET A 320 -13.62 11.96 52.32
C MET A 320 -12.76 13.02 53.00
N GLU A 321 -11.68 12.63 53.68
CA GLU A 321 -10.69 13.58 54.21
C GLU A 321 -10.08 14.47 53.10
N LEU A 322 -9.89 13.92 51.88
CA LEU A 322 -9.42 14.71 50.73
C LEU A 322 -10.46 15.73 50.28
N VAL A 323 -11.74 15.37 50.24
CA VAL A 323 -12.85 16.28 49.92
C VAL A 323 -12.91 17.42 50.93
N GLU A 324 -12.90 17.08 52.22
CA GLU A 324 -12.94 18.07 53.29
C GLU A 324 -11.71 18.99 53.26
N LYS A 325 -10.53 18.44 52.99
CA LYS A 325 -9.29 19.23 52.82
C LYS A 325 -9.40 20.18 51.62
N CYS A 326 -9.91 19.73 50.48
CA CYS A 326 -10.09 20.57 49.31
C CYS A 326 -11.01 21.78 49.60
N LEU A 327 -12.15 21.54 50.27
CA LEU A 327 -13.09 22.60 50.65
C LEU A 327 -12.48 23.60 51.65
N ARG A 328 -11.75 23.10 52.67
CA ARG A 328 -11.03 23.95 53.62
C ARG A 328 -9.97 24.80 52.94
N ASP A 329 -9.17 24.21 52.06
CA ASP A 329 -8.13 24.91 51.30
C ASP A 329 -8.76 25.99 50.37
N ALA A 330 -9.92 25.70 49.77
CA ALA A 330 -10.66 26.65 48.94
C ALA A 330 -11.41 27.72 49.76
N LYS A 331 -11.56 27.52 51.07
CA LYS A 331 -12.39 28.34 51.97
C LYS A 331 -13.85 28.44 51.51
N ILE A 332 -14.38 27.34 50.98
CA ILE A 332 -15.76 27.25 50.49
C ILE A 332 -16.51 26.22 51.35
N ASP A 333 -17.71 26.60 51.80
CA ASP A 333 -18.59 25.70 52.53
C ASP A 333 -19.22 24.66 51.60
N ARG A 334 -19.43 23.43 52.10
CA ARG A 334 -20.01 22.33 51.31
C ARG A 334 -21.40 22.64 50.76
N SER A 335 -22.17 23.52 51.40
CA SER A 335 -23.50 23.95 50.93
C SER A 335 -23.46 24.76 49.64
N VAL A 336 -22.34 25.44 49.38
CA VAL A 336 -22.13 26.34 48.23
C VAL A 336 -21.68 25.58 46.98
N VAL A 337 -21.21 24.34 47.11
CA VAL A 337 -20.82 23.50 45.97
C VAL A 337 -22.06 23.15 45.15
N ASP A 338 -22.20 23.62 43.93
CA ASP A 338 -23.39 23.36 43.11
C ASP A 338 -23.45 21.91 42.62
N ASP A 339 -22.35 21.42 42.06
CA ASP A 339 -22.30 20.13 41.38
C ASP A 339 -21.10 19.29 41.87
N VAL A 340 -21.32 18.00 42.09
CA VAL A 340 -20.27 17.02 42.44
C VAL A 340 -20.10 16.05 41.28
N VAL A 341 -19.03 16.22 40.50
CA VAL A 341 -18.75 15.46 39.27
C VAL A 341 -17.83 14.28 39.60
N LEU A 342 -18.23 13.08 39.20
CA LEU A 342 -17.47 11.85 39.44
C LEU A 342 -16.65 11.45 38.22
N VAL A 343 -15.34 11.25 38.40
CA VAL A 343 -14.42 10.82 37.34
C VAL A 343 -13.50 9.71 37.84
N GLY A 344 -13.05 8.83 36.95
CA GLY A 344 -12.22 7.69 37.29
C GLY A 344 -13.04 6.46 37.66
N GLY A 345 -12.56 5.29 37.22
CA GLY A 345 -13.36 4.07 37.21
C GLY A 345 -13.81 3.57 38.59
N SER A 346 -13.06 3.89 39.64
CA SER A 346 -13.35 3.44 41.01
C SER A 346 -14.44 4.28 41.69
N THR A 347 -14.86 5.41 41.12
CA THR A 347 -16.04 6.17 41.59
C THR A 347 -17.35 5.40 41.43
N ARG A 348 -17.36 4.30 40.66
CA ARG A 348 -18.52 3.40 40.52
C ARG A 348 -18.82 2.58 41.77
N ILE A 349 -17.92 2.55 42.75
CA ILE A 349 -18.11 1.81 44.00
C ILE A 349 -19.28 2.45 44.78
N PRO A 350 -20.36 1.69 45.10
CA PRO A 350 -21.56 2.23 45.73
C PRO A 350 -21.30 2.94 47.06
N MET A 351 -20.45 2.37 47.93
CA MET A 351 -20.09 2.97 49.21
C MET A 351 -19.43 4.36 49.05
N VAL A 352 -18.57 4.54 48.05
CA VAL A 352 -17.92 5.85 47.82
C VAL A 352 -18.97 6.89 47.39
N GLN A 353 -19.91 6.52 46.51
CA GLN A 353 -21.02 7.41 46.13
C GLN A 353 -21.99 7.67 47.28
N GLN A 354 -22.19 6.71 48.17
CA GLN A 354 -23.00 6.90 49.36
C GLN A 354 -22.34 7.92 50.30
N LEU A 355 -21.06 7.73 50.64
CA LEU A 355 -20.33 8.64 51.51
C LEU A 355 -20.28 10.07 50.95
N LEU A 356 -20.10 10.24 49.62
CA LEU A 356 -20.17 11.56 48.99
C LEU A 356 -21.56 12.19 49.13
N ARG A 357 -22.64 11.43 48.90
CA ARG A 357 -24.01 11.94 49.08
C ARG A 357 -24.27 12.34 50.52
N GLU A 358 -23.86 11.52 51.48
CA GLU A 358 -23.97 11.81 52.91
C GLU A 358 -23.16 13.06 53.29
N PHE A 359 -21.94 13.21 52.73
CA PHE A 359 -21.08 14.36 52.98
C PHE A 359 -21.69 15.68 52.47
N PHE A 360 -22.38 15.63 51.31
CA PHE A 360 -23.07 16.78 50.70
C PHE A 360 -24.57 16.82 51.00
N ASP A 361 -24.99 16.38 52.19
CA ASP A 361 -26.35 16.52 52.72
C ASP A 361 -27.46 15.96 51.79
N GLY A 362 -27.18 14.84 51.12
CA GLY A 362 -28.11 14.13 50.23
C GLY A 362 -28.11 14.62 48.78
N LYS A 363 -27.24 15.57 48.41
CA LYS A 363 -27.13 16.10 47.04
C LYS A 363 -26.91 15.00 46.00
N GLU A 364 -27.60 15.10 44.87
CA GLU A 364 -27.41 14.17 43.75
C GLU A 364 -26.03 14.36 43.11
N LEU A 365 -25.33 13.25 42.85
CA LEU A 365 -24.01 13.28 42.21
C LEU A 365 -24.16 13.39 40.70
N CYS A 366 -23.40 14.28 40.09
CA CYS A 366 -23.45 14.55 38.66
C CYS A 366 -22.81 13.40 37.86
N LYS A 367 -23.61 12.84 36.93
CA LYS A 367 -23.22 11.73 36.04
C LYS A 367 -23.34 12.11 34.55
N SER A 368 -23.32 13.42 34.23
CA SER A 368 -23.52 13.90 32.86
C SER A 368 -22.35 13.55 31.93
N ILE A 369 -21.15 13.35 32.48
CA ILE A 369 -19.96 12.98 31.73
C ILE A 369 -19.58 11.52 31.99
N ASN A 370 -19.01 10.85 30.99
CA ASN A 370 -18.51 9.50 31.15
C ASN A 370 -17.22 9.52 32.00
N PRO A 371 -17.19 8.86 33.17
CA PRO A 371 -16.06 8.94 34.11
C PRO A 371 -14.77 8.32 33.56
N ASP A 372 -14.85 7.49 32.53
CA ASP A 372 -13.69 6.84 31.91
C ASP A 372 -13.10 7.64 30.74
N GLU A 373 -13.88 8.57 30.18
CA GLU A 373 -13.55 9.30 28.95
C GLU A 373 -13.32 10.80 29.22
N ALA A 374 -13.80 11.34 30.35
CA ALA A 374 -13.74 12.76 30.68
C ALA A 374 -12.31 13.36 30.66
N MET A 375 -11.31 12.62 31.13
CA MET A 375 -9.92 13.09 31.20
C MET A 375 -9.28 13.21 29.83
N VAL A 376 -9.47 12.21 28.95
CA VAL A 376 -8.97 12.27 27.57
C VAL A 376 -9.75 13.31 26.76
N TYR A 377 -11.05 13.46 27.05
CA TYR A 377 -11.90 14.45 26.41
C TYR A 377 -11.38 15.88 26.63
N GLY A 378 -11.17 16.27 27.89
CA GLY A 378 -10.63 17.60 28.21
C GLY A 378 -9.22 17.83 27.67
N ALA A 379 -8.39 16.79 27.59
CA ALA A 379 -7.04 16.89 27.05
C ALA A 379 -7.09 17.14 25.54
N ALA A 380 -7.99 16.48 24.81
CA ALA A 380 -8.18 16.68 23.37
C ALA A 380 -8.73 18.08 23.06
N VAL A 381 -9.65 18.59 23.88
CA VAL A 381 -10.13 19.99 23.78
C VAL A 381 -8.96 20.96 23.98
N GLN A 382 -8.14 20.73 25.01
CA GLN A 382 -7.00 21.58 25.30
C GLN A 382 -5.95 21.52 24.18
N ALA A 383 -5.77 20.36 23.55
CA ALA A 383 -4.93 20.20 22.37
C ALA A 383 -5.44 21.04 21.20
N ALA A 384 -6.75 21.02 20.92
CA ALA A 384 -7.39 21.82 19.88
C ALA A 384 -7.23 23.33 20.08
N ILE A 385 -7.37 23.81 21.33
CA ILE A 385 -7.15 25.23 21.68
C ILE A 385 -5.69 25.63 21.41
N LEU A 386 -4.74 24.73 21.66
CA LEU A 386 -3.31 25.00 21.50
C LEU A 386 -2.84 24.88 20.04
N SER A 387 -3.46 24.02 19.24
CA SER A 387 -3.18 23.86 17.80
C SER A 387 -3.85 24.94 16.96
N GLY A 388 -4.92 25.58 17.46
CA GLY A 388 -5.70 26.57 16.72
C GLY A 388 -6.86 25.97 15.90
N GLU A 389 -7.04 24.65 15.95
CA GLU A 389 -8.12 23.92 15.27
C GLU A 389 -9.41 23.90 16.12
N CYS A 390 -10.05 25.05 16.32
CA CYS A 390 -11.24 25.16 17.18
C CYS A 390 -12.38 25.98 16.55
N ASN A 391 -13.62 25.61 16.88
CA ASN A 391 -14.83 26.38 16.52
C ASN A 391 -15.02 27.56 17.50
N GLU A 392 -15.90 28.52 17.17
CA GLU A 392 -16.28 29.66 18.04
C GLU A 392 -16.67 29.21 19.47
N ASN A 393 -17.22 28.00 19.62
CA ASN A 393 -17.63 27.43 20.90
C ASN A 393 -16.49 27.01 21.84
N VAL A 394 -15.22 27.00 21.42
CA VAL A 394 -14.10 26.52 22.26
C VAL A 394 -12.96 27.54 22.36
N GLN A 395 -12.88 28.50 21.43
CA GLN A 395 -11.83 29.53 21.39
C GLN A 395 -11.78 30.42 22.64
N ASP A 396 -12.93 30.73 23.25
CA ASP A 396 -13.01 31.64 24.40
C ASP A 396 -12.79 30.96 25.76
N MET A 397 -12.41 29.67 25.79
CA MET A 397 -12.23 28.96 27.05
C MET A 397 -10.90 29.31 27.71
N LEU A 398 -10.95 29.92 28.90
CA LEU A 398 -9.77 30.25 29.70
C LEU A 398 -9.63 29.30 30.89
N LEU A 399 -8.50 28.61 30.96
CA LEU A 399 -8.16 27.74 32.08
C LEU A 399 -7.17 28.40 33.03
N LEU A 400 -7.53 28.48 34.31
CA LEU A 400 -6.66 28.90 35.40
C LEU A 400 -6.50 27.75 36.39
N ASP A 401 -5.38 27.02 36.30
CA ASP A 401 -5.03 25.96 37.26
C ASP A 401 -4.27 26.54 38.46
N VAL A 402 -3.86 25.71 39.43
CA VAL A 402 -3.17 26.15 40.65
C VAL A 402 -1.91 25.33 40.97
N THR A 403 -1.03 25.89 41.80
CA THR A 403 0.14 25.16 42.34
C THR A 403 -0.27 24.03 43.29
N PRO A 404 0.22 22.79 43.10
CA PRO A 404 -0.17 21.65 43.94
C PRO A 404 0.48 21.65 45.33
N PHE A 405 1.60 22.36 45.47
CA PHE A 405 2.39 22.48 46.70
C PHE A 405 2.94 23.90 46.83
N SER A 406 3.26 24.29 48.06
CA SER A 406 3.98 25.52 48.36
C SER A 406 5.43 25.40 47.90
N LEU A 407 5.92 26.44 47.23
CA LEU A 407 7.29 26.56 46.74
C LEU A 407 8.03 27.59 47.60
N GLY A 408 9.18 27.22 48.13
CA GLY A 408 9.91 28.05 49.07
C GLY A 408 11.41 27.84 49.09
N LEU A 409 12.07 28.69 49.87
CA LEU A 409 13.51 28.75 50.05
C LEU A 409 13.87 28.30 51.46
N ASP A 410 14.98 27.59 51.61
CA ASP A 410 15.56 27.34 52.93
C ASP A 410 16.21 28.61 53.48
N THR A 411 15.88 28.95 54.73
CA THR A 411 16.39 30.13 55.41
C THR A 411 17.11 29.72 56.69
N ALA A 412 18.03 30.57 57.16
CA ALA A 412 18.85 30.31 58.35
C ALA A 412 17.95 29.93 59.55
N GLY A 413 18.05 28.67 59.99
CA GLY A 413 17.18 28.10 61.03
C GLY A 413 16.43 26.81 60.63
N GLY A 414 16.58 26.33 59.38
CA GLY A 414 15.98 25.06 58.93
C GLY A 414 14.46 25.14 58.71
N VAL A 415 13.94 26.35 58.52
CA VAL A 415 12.53 26.62 58.22
C VAL A 415 12.43 27.15 56.78
N MET A 416 11.51 26.58 56.01
CA MET A 416 11.24 27.02 54.65
C MET A 416 10.45 28.34 54.65
N THR A 417 10.99 29.37 54.00
CA THR A 417 10.26 30.59 53.67
C THR A 417 9.47 30.37 52.38
N VAL A 418 8.14 30.41 52.48
CA VAL A 418 7.23 30.18 51.36
C VAL A 418 7.21 31.40 50.44
N MET A 419 7.59 31.21 49.17
CA MET A 419 7.56 32.23 48.12
C MET A 419 6.23 32.23 47.37
N ILE A 420 5.76 31.04 47.00
CA ILE A 420 4.47 30.82 46.33
C ILE A 420 3.71 29.78 47.14
N PRO A 421 2.60 30.15 47.82
CA PRO A 421 1.78 29.20 48.55
C PRO A 421 1.13 28.16 47.64
N LYS A 422 0.76 27.01 48.21
CA LYS A 422 -0.13 26.03 47.57
C LYS A 422 -1.45 26.67 47.13
N ASN A 423 -2.04 26.13 46.07
CA ASN A 423 -3.30 26.56 45.47
C ASN A 423 -3.23 28.00 44.90
N THR A 424 -2.04 28.50 44.58
CA THR A 424 -1.90 29.80 43.90
C THR A 424 -2.19 29.62 42.41
N PRO A 425 -3.07 30.45 41.79
CA PRO A 425 -3.35 30.38 40.36
C PRO A 425 -2.10 30.50 39.50
N ILE A 426 -1.97 29.67 38.47
CA ILE A 426 -0.86 29.67 37.50
C ILE A 426 -1.36 30.09 36.10
N PRO A 427 -0.53 30.80 35.31
CA PRO A 427 0.85 31.19 35.57
C PRO A 427 1.01 32.34 36.60
N ILE A 428 2.09 32.32 37.39
CA ILE A 428 2.38 33.33 38.42
C ILE A 428 3.87 33.67 38.48
N CYS A 429 4.17 34.92 38.83
CA CYS A 429 5.52 35.40 39.11
C CYS A 429 5.54 36.09 40.49
N LYS A 430 6.47 35.68 41.36
CA LYS A 430 6.71 36.29 42.67
C LYS A 430 8.19 36.61 42.82
N GLU A 431 8.50 37.79 43.33
CA GLU A 431 9.88 38.20 43.62
C GLU A 431 10.02 38.66 45.07
N GLN A 432 11.17 38.37 45.65
CA GLN A 432 11.55 38.80 46.99
C GLN A 432 13.04 39.16 47.01
N VAL A 433 13.38 40.19 47.78
CA VAL A 433 14.76 40.66 47.91
C VAL A 433 15.40 40.04 49.15
N PHE A 434 16.61 39.52 48.98
CA PHE A 434 17.46 38.95 50.01
C PHE A 434 18.79 39.70 50.06
N SER A 435 19.54 39.52 51.15
CA SER A 435 20.86 40.11 51.32
C SER A 435 21.87 39.08 51.83
N THR A 436 23.17 39.37 51.67
CA THR A 436 24.26 38.55 52.22
C THR A 436 24.21 38.45 53.74
N SER A 437 24.64 37.29 54.26
CA SER A 437 24.65 36.97 55.69
C SER A 437 26.01 37.21 56.36
N SER A 438 27.07 37.37 55.55
CA SER A 438 28.45 37.60 55.98
C SER A 438 29.07 38.77 55.21
N ASP A 439 30.02 39.46 55.85
CA ASP A 439 30.79 40.53 55.21
C ASP A 439 31.63 39.97 54.05
N ASN A 440 31.68 40.69 52.93
CA ASN A 440 32.44 40.34 51.73
C ASN A 440 32.09 38.96 51.14
N GLN A 441 30.85 38.50 51.33
CA GLN A 441 30.36 37.24 50.75
C GLN A 441 30.34 37.31 49.21
N GLU A 442 31.15 36.46 48.56
CA GLU A 442 31.37 36.48 47.09
C GLU A 442 30.31 35.72 46.28
N SER A 443 29.54 34.82 46.93
CA SER A 443 28.45 34.09 46.30
C SER A 443 27.21 33.94 47.20
N PHE A 444 26.03 33.97 46.59
CA PHE A 444 24.74 33.80 47.26
C PHE A 444 24.11 32.48 46.83
N VAL A 445 23.84 31.63 47.81
CA VAL A 445 23.37 30.26 47.58
C VAL A 445 21.97 30.08 48.16
N ILE A 446 21.05 29.55 47.37
CA ILE A 446 19.70 29.21 47.80
C ILE A 446 19.42 27.72 47.61
N SER A 447 18.62 27.15 48.50
CA SER A 447 18.08 25.79 48.36
C SER A 447 16.56 25.88 48.26
N ILE A 448 16.00 25.26 47.24
CA ILE A 448 14.58 25.36 46.90
C ILE A 448 13.86 24.08 47.28
N TYR A 449 12.67 24.23 47.85
CA TYR A 449 11.86 23.14 48.35
C TYR A 449 10.39 23.27 47.92
N GLU A 450 9.73 22.13 47.82
CA GLU A 450 8.30 21.97 47.53
C GLU A 450 7.63 21.15 48.63
N GLY A 451 6.56 21.66 49.26
CA GLY A 451 5.75 20.88 50.21
C GLY A 451 5.16 21.69 51.37
N GLU A 452 4.48 20.98 52.28
CA GLU A 452 3.70 21.56 53.39
C GLU A 452 4.18 21.09 54.79
N ARG A 453 5.33 20.39 54.90
CA ARG A 453 5.77 19.70 56.13
C ARG A 453 7.24 20.00 56.48
N ARG A 454 7.71 19.52 57.65
CA ARG A 454 9.16 19.60 58.00
C ARG A 454 10.06 18.83 57.04
N SER A 455 9.54 17.78 56.38
CA SER A 455 10.23 16.99 55.35
C SER A 455 9.74 17.38 53.95
N ASN A 456 10.08 18.58 53.49
CA ASN A 456 9.74 19.04 52.14
C ASN A 456 10.62 18.37 51.08
N ASN A 457 10.10 18.33 49.85
CA ASN A 457 10.83 17.81 48.71
C ASN A 457 11.85 18.86 48.23
N PHE A 458 13.14 18.57 48.39
CA PHE A 458 14.20 19.44 47.85
C PHE A 458 14.24 19.35 46.32
N LEU A 459 14.12 20.52 45.69
CA LEU A 459 14.09 20.69 44.23
C LEU A 459 15.47 20.97 43.64
N GLY A 460 16.29 21.81 44.28
CA GLY A 460 17.61 22.17 43.76
C GLY A 460 18.33 23.23 44.59
N ARG A 461 19.64 23.42 44.33
CA ARG A 461 20.51 24.37 45.02
C ARG A 461 21.23 25.27 44.00
N PHE A 462 20.92 26.56 44.03
CA PHE A 462 21.43 27.51 43.04
C PHE A 462 22.41 28.48 43.68
N GLU A 463 23.45 28.84 42.94
CA GLU A 463 24.50 29.77 43.38
C GLU A 463 24.60 30.93 42.38
N LEU A 464 24.52 32.15 42.91
CA LEU A 464 24.86 33.38 42.20
C LEU A 464 26.26 33.81 42.66
N SER A 465 27.26 33.69 41.81
CA SER A 465 28.64 34.11 42.09
C SER A 465 28.94 35.51 41.54
N GLY A 466 30.03 36.12 42.03
CA GLY A 466 30.49 37.43 41.57
C GLY A 466 29.79 38.60 42.27
N ILE A 467 29.36 38.41 43.52
CA ILE A 467 28.76 39.48 44.34
C ILE A 467 29.88 40.44 44.80
N PRO A 468 29.70 41.78 44.67
CA PRO A 468 30.71 42.73 45.10
C PRO A 468 31.00 42.62 46.59
N GLN A 469 32.27 42.79 46.97
CA GLN A 469 32.67 42.82 48.37
C GLN A 469 32.04 44.04 49.08
N ALA A 470 31.09 43.76 49.97
CA ALA A 470 30.40 44.76 50.78
C ALA A 470 30.06 44.18 52.17
N PRO A 471 29.86 45.03 53.19
CA PRO A 471 29.31 44.61 54.47
C PRO A 471 28.01 43.80 54.34
N LYS A 472 27.79 42.86 55.27
CA LYS A 472 26.54 42.09 55.33
C LYS A 472 25.35 43.03 55.39
N GLY A 473 24.26 42.65 54.73
CA GLY A 473 23.05 43.48 54.68
C GLY A 473 23.01 44.50 53.53
N ILE A 474 24.13 44.76 52.85
CA ILE A 474 24.20 45.76 51.76
C ILE A 474 23.83 45.19 50.39
N PRO A 475 24.44 44.10 49.88
CA PRO A 475 24.07 43.53 48.59
C PRO A 475 22.59 43.13 48.55
N GLN A 476 21.86 43.55 47.52
CA GLN A 476 20.43 43.28 47.36
C GLN A 476 20.20 42.31 46.21
N ILE A 477 20.05 41.02 46.54
CA ILE A 477 19.79 39.96 45.57
C ILE A 477 18.28 39.78 45.41
N THR A 478 17.74 40.05 44.22
CA THR A 478 16.34 39.78 43.89
C THR A 478 16.20 38.34 43.43
N VAL A 479 15.46 37.53 44.18
CA VAL A 479 15.11 36.15 43.81
C VAL A 479 13.67 36.14 43.29
N ARG A 480 13.47 35.62 42.07
CA ARG A 480 12.18 35.55 41.40
C ARG A 480 11.80 34.11 41.08
N PHE A 481 10.61 33.72 41.51
CA PHE A 481 9.97 32.44 41.22
C PHE A 481 8.90 32.67 40.16
N SER A 482 9.02 32.02 39.01
CA SER A 482 8.04 32.04 37.93
C SER A 482 7.50 30.63 37.70
N VAL A 483 6.19 30.44 37.80
CA VAL A 483 5.52 29.18 37.49
C VAL A 483 4.65 29.40 36.24
N TYR A 484 4.91 28.63 35.19
CA TYR A 484 4.16 28.74 33.93
C TYR A 484 2.90 27.87 33.93
N ALA A 485 2.13 27.92 32.84
CA ALA A 485 0.84 27.22 32.71
C ALA A 485 0.93 25.69 32.76
N ASP A 486 2.12 25.11 32.55
CA ASP A 486 2.42 23.67 32.69
C ASP A 486 2.81 23.27 34.13
N GLY A 487 2.93 24.26 35.04
CA GLY A 487 3.28 24.06 36.44
C GLY A 487 4.78 23.95 36.71
N PHE A 488 5.66 24.21 35.74
CA PHE A 488 7.11 24.19 35.98
C PHE A 488 7.62 25.49 36.62
N LEU A 489 8.46 25.34 37.64
CA LEU A 489 9.12 26.43 38.35
C LEU A 489 10.43 26.83 37.66
N TYR A 490 10.58 28.12 37.40
CA TYR A 490 11.79 28.78 36.94
C TYR A 490 12.24 29.81 37.97
N VAL A 491 13.52 29.79 38.30
CA VAL A 491 14.07 30.65 39.36
C VAL A 491 15.16 31.51 38.78
N SER A 492 15.04 32.83 38.91
CA SER A 492 16.10 33.76 38.52
C SER A 492 16.59 34.54 39.74
N MET A 493 17.90 34.75 39.79
CA MET A 493 18.56 35.58 40.79
C MET A 493 19.28 36.73 40.08
N GLU A 494 19.06 37.95 40.56
CA GLU A 494 19.62 39.16 39.97
C GLU A 494 20.10 40.11 41.06
N ASP A 495 21.34 40.54 40.98
CA ASP A 495 21.84 41.68 41.76
C ASP A 495 21.68 42.95 40.94
N LYS A 496 20.80 43.84 41.40
CA LYS A 496 20.45 45.09 40.70
C LYS A 496 21.61 46.08 40.59
N THR A 497 22.69 45.90 41.35
CA THR A 497 23.83 46.83 41.37
C THR A 497 24.88 46.54 40.29
N ILE A 498 24.96 45.32 39.79
CA ILE A 498 26.01 44.87 38.87
C ILE A 498 25.49 44.41 37.50
N SER A 499 24.18 44.57 37.22
CA SER A 499 23.53 44.06 35.99
C SER A 499 23.85 42.58 35.70
N ASN A 500 24.21 41.81 36.74
CA ASN A 500 24.53 40.39 36.63
C ASN A 500 23.26 39.60 36.95
N LYS A 501 22.76 38.89 35.94
CA LYS A 501 21.51 38.14 36.01
C LYS A 501 21.78 36.68 35.69
N ALA A 502 21.48 35.81 36.64
CA ALA A 502 21.53 34.37 36.45
C ALA A 502 20.10 33.81 36.49
N THR A 503 19.69 33.14 35.41
CA THR A 503 18.40 32.44 35.34
C THR A 503 18.66 30.95 35.33
N PHE A 504 18.02 30.23 36.25
CA PHE A 504 18.17 28.80 36.42
C PHE A 504 16.84 28.11 36.18
N SER A 505 16.89 26.98 35.46
CA SER A 505 15.79 26.02 35.47
C SER A 505 16.05 25.02 36.61
N VAL A 506 14.98 24.61 37.30
CA VAL A 506 15.09 23.68 38.44
C VAL A 506 15.54 22.26 38.02
N VAL A 507 15.56 22.01 36.71
CA VAL A 507 15.71 20.69 36.08
C VAL A 507 17.10 20.06 36.28
N ASP A 508 18.14 20.81 36.63
CA ASP A 508 19.52 20.37 36.35
C ASP A 508 20.24 19.62 37.49
N GLN A 509 19.65 19.49 38.68
CA GLN A 509 20.44 19.11 39.87
C GLN A 509 19.96 17.89 40.67
N ARG A 510 18.80 17.30 40.37
CA ARG A 510 18.32 16.14 41.15
C ARG A 510 17.48 15.16 40.33
N GLY A 511 18.04 13.98 40.07
CA GLY A 511 17.28 12.78 39.69
C GLY A 511 16.54 12.81 38.35
N THR A 512 16.52 13.93 37.64
CA THR A 512 16.08 14.06 36.25
C THR A 512 17.05 13.35 35.32
N LEU A 513 16.53 12.91 34.17
CA LEU A 513 17.36 12.29 33.13
C LEU A 513 18.35 13.33 32.61
N SER A 514 19.63 12.96 32.51
CA SER A 514 20.57 13.82 31.80
C SER A 514 20.18 13.86 30.32
N ARG A 515 20.58 14.92 29.62
CA ARG A 515 20.38 15.00 28.17
C ARG A 515 20.94 13.77 27.44
N GLU A 516 22.09 13.27 27.88
CA GLU A 516 22.73 12.08 27.34
C GLU A 516 21.91 10.80 27.61
N ASP A 517 21.31 10.68 28.80
CA ASP A 517 20.41 9.58 29.13
C ASP A 517 19.15 9.61 28.25
N VAL A 518 18.53 10.78 28.08
CA VAL A 518 17.37 10.96 27.18
C VAL A 518 17.73 10.58 25.75
N GLU A 519 18.84 11.09 25.22
CA GLU A 519 19.29 10.77 23.86
C GLU A 519 19.59 9.27 23.69
N ARG A 520 20.18 8.62 24.70
CA ARG A 520 20.37 7.16 24.70
C ARG A 520 19.03 6.42 24.69
N MET A 521 18.06 6.86 25.48
CA MET A 521 16.74 6.24 25.57
C MET A 521 15.94 6.42 24.29
N VAL A 522 16.00 7.59 23.65
CA VAL A 522 15.42 7.83 22.32
C VAL A 522 15.99 6.86 21.30
N ARG A 523 17.32 6.67 21.26
CA ARG A 523 17.95 5.67 20.38
C ARG A 523 17.49 4.24 20.67
N ASN A 524 17.32 3.88 21.94
CA ASN A 524 16.81 2.56 22.31
C ASN A 524 15.33 2.38 21.90
N ALA A 525 14.50 3.40 22.11
CA ALA A 525 13.10 3.41 21.70
C ALA A 525 12.95 3.21 20.19
N GLU A 526 13.79 3.88 19.39
CA GLU A 526 13.81 3.74 17.94
C GLU A 526 14.23 2.33 17.49
N ARG A 527 15.23 1.72 18.15
CA ARG A 527 15.60 0.32 17.89
C ARG A 527 14.44 -0.63 18.16
N TYR A 528 13.73 -0.44 19.28
CA TYR A 528 12.56 -1.27 19.58
C TYR A 528 11.42 -1.04 18.59
N ARG A 529 11.26 0.16 18.05
CA ARG A 529 10.26 0.46 17.01
C ARG A 529 10.56 -0.32 15.72
N VAL A 530 11.83 -0.35 15.29
CA VAL A 530 12.26 -1.12 14.12
C VAL A 530 11.98 -2.62 14.31
N ASP A 531 12.34 -3.18 15.47
CA ASP A 531 12.04 -4.59 15.82
C ASP A 531 10.53 -4.88 15.77
N ASP A 532 9.70 -3.96 16.27
CA ASP A 532 8.24 -4.11 16.28
C ASP A 532 7.65 -4.02 14.85
N ASP A 533 8.15 -3.12 14.01
CA ASP A 533 7.71 -2.96 12.62
C ASP A 533 8.07 -4.18 11.77
N GLU A 534 9.27 -4.73 11.95
CA GLU A 534 9.70 -5.97 11.30
C GLU A 534 8.80 -7.15 11.69
N TYR A 535 8.49 -7.28 12.99
CA TYR A 535 7.56 -8.29 13.47
C TYR A 535 6.13 -8.06 12.94
N LYS A 536 5.67 -6.81 12.84
CA LYS A 536 4.36 -6.47 12.28
C LYS A 536 4.27 -6.89 10.81
N ARG A 537 5.31 -6.63 10.01
CA ARG A 537 5.40 -7.10 8.62
C ARG A 537 5.33 -8.62 8.55
N LYS A 538 6.04 -9.32 9.45
CA LYS A 538 6.02 -10.79 9.55
C LYS A 538 4.61 -11.33 9.83
N VAL A 539 3.90 -10.76 10.79
CA VAL A 539 2.52 -11.18 11.12
C VAL A 539 1.56 -10.88 9.98
N VAL A 540 1.67 -9.73 9.32
CA VAL A 540 0.84 -9.38 8.16
C VAL A 540 1.08 -10.38 7.02
N ALA A 541 2.33 -10.67 6.68
CA ALA A 541 2.67 -11.66 5.65
C ALA A 541 2.15 -13.06 6.01
N ARG A 542 2.30 -13.48 7.28
CA ARG A 542 1.79 -14.75 7.79
C ARG A 542 0.27 -14.84 7.68
N ASN A 543 -0.44 -13.83 8.17
CA ASN A 543 -1.90 -13.77 8.11
C ASN A 543 -2.41 -13.70 6.67
N ALA A 544 -1.70 -13.00 5.78
CA ALA A 544 -2.03 -12.94 4.36
C ALA A 544 -1.94 -14.35 3.73
N LEU A 545 -0.85 -15.08 3.97
CA LEU A 545 -0.69 -16.45 3.50
C LEU A 545 -1.75 -17.39 4.08
N GLU A 546 -2.00 -17.33 5.39
CA GLU A 546 -2.99 -18.15 6.07
C GLU A 546 -4.42 -17.86 5.55
N THR A 547 -4.79 -16.59 5.49
CA THR A 547 -6.10 -16.15 4.95
C THR A 547 -6.25 -16.57 3.50
N TYR A 548 -5.20 -16.40 2.69
CA TYR A 548 -5.19 -16.83 1.29
C TYR A 548 -5.40 -18.35 1.17
N ALA A 549 -4.64 -19.14 1.92
CA ALA A 549 -4.74 -20.60 1.93
C ALA A 549 -6.14 -21.08 2.33
N TYR A 550 -6.72 -20.56 3.41
CA TYR A 550 -8.08 -20.92 3.85
C TYR A 550 -9.16 -20.45 2.88
N ARG A 551 -9.04 -19.23 2.35
CA ARG A 551 -9.97 -18.70 1.33
C ARG A 551 -9.97 -19.59 0.09
N MET A 552 -8.79 -20.02 -0.36
CA MET A 552 -8.66 -20.92 -1.51
C MET A 552 -9.17 -22.33 -1.21
N LYS A 553 -8.98 -22.82 0.03
CA LYS A 553 -9.54 -24.10 0.47
C LYS A 553 -11.07 -24.12 0.39
N SER A 554 -11.74 -23.14 1.02
CA SER A 554 -13.21 -23.03 0.98
C SER A 554 -13.72 -22.79 -0.44
N ALA A 555 -13.05 -21.94 -1.22
CA ALA A 555 -13.35 -21.71 -2.63
C ALA A 555 -13.36 -23.00 -3.49
N ILE A 556 -12.46 -23.95 -3.21
CA ILE A 556 -12.36 -25.24 -3.91
C ILE A 556 -13.38 -26.26 -3.38
N GLU A 557 -13.67 -26.24 -2.08
CA GLU A 557 -14.63 -27.13 -1.42
C GLU A 557 -16.09 -26.77 -1.75
N ASP A 558 -16.43 -25.47 -1.81
CA ASP A 558 -17.80 -24.96 -2.00
C ASP A 558 -18.23 -24.85 -3.47
N ASN A 559 -17.43 -25.31 -4.45
CA ASN A 559 -17.69 -25.18 -5.89
C ASN A 559 -18.01 -23.73 -6.37
N MET A 560 -17.64 -22.70 -5.60
CA MET A 560 -17.85 -21.31 -6.00
C MET A 560 -16.91 -20.86 -7.13
N TYR A 561 -15.85 -21.63 -7.39
CA TYR A 561 -15.06 -21.58 -8.62
C TYR A 561 -15.47 -22.74 -9.53
N HIS A 562 -15.90 -22.40 -10.76
CA HIS A 562 -16.25 -23.26 -11.90
C HIS A 562 -16.63 -24.72 -11.57
N PRO A 563 -17.86 -25.18 -11.85
CA PRO A 563 -18.34 -26.55 -11.56
C PRO A 563 -17.52 -27.75 -12.12
N GLU A 564 -16.41 -27.52 -12.82
CA GLU A 564 -15.72 -28.48 -13.69
C GLU A 564 -14.19 -28.51 -13.52
N LEU A 565 -13.64 -28.18 -12.33
CA LEU A 565 -12.22 -28.47 -12.07
C LEU A 565 -11.96 -29.99 -12.12
N PRO A 566 -11.01 -30.49 -12.93
CA PRO A 566 -10.71 -31.92 -13.00
C PRO A 566 -10.34 -32.49 -11.62
N PRO A 567 -10.74 -33.73 -11.27
CA PRO A 567 -10.52 -34.30 -9.93
C PRO A 567 -9.05 -34.33 -9.49
N THR A 568 -8.13 -34.49 -10.43
CA THR A 568 -6.68 -34.49 -10.22
C THR A 568 -6.15 -33.11 -9.84
N VAL A 569 -6.63 -32.06 -10.50
CA VAL A 569 -6.26 -30.67 -10.22
C VAL A 569 -6.78 -30.28 -8.85
N ARG A 570 -8.06 -30.55 -8.59
CA ARG A 570 -8.70 -30.31 -7.28
C ARG A 570 -7.89 -30.95 -6.14
N ARG A 571 -7.49 -32.22 -6.29
CA ARG A 571 -6.71 -32.93 -5.27
C ARG A 571 -5.32 -32.34 -5.06
N THR A 572 -4.67 -31.90 -6.13
CA THR A 572 -3.33 -31.31 -6.08
C THR A 572 -3.35 -29.90 -5.48
N SER A 573 -4.35 -29.08 -5.82
CA SER A 573 -4.55 -27.75 -5.22
C SER A 573 -4.80 -27.87 -3.72
N VAL A 574 -5.68 -28.79 -3.30
CA VAL A 574 -5.96 -29.03 -1.88
C VAL A 574 -4.70 -29.50 -1.15
N ASN A 575 -3.91 -30.41 -1.74
CA ASN A 575 -2.65 -30.85 -1.15
C ASN A 575 -1.63 -29.70 -1.00
N ALA A 576 -1.49 -28.84 -2.01
CA ALA A 576 -0.59 -27.69 -1.94
C ALA A 576 -1.02 -26.68 -0.85
N ILE A 577 -2.33 -26.43 -0.75
CA ILE A 577 -2.91 -25.59 0.32
C ILE A 577 -2.64 -26.20 1.70
N CYS A 578 -2.90 -27.51 1.88
CA CYS A 578 -2.62 -28.19 3.14
C CYS A 578 -1.13 -28.12 3.51
N ARG A 579 -0.22 -28.34 2.55
CA ARG A 579 1.23 -28.22 2.78
C ARG A 579 1.65 -26.79 3.16
N ALA A 580 1.04 -25.77 2.58
CA ALA A 580 1.32 -24.39 2.95
C ALA A 580 0.85 -24.06 4.39
N ILE A 581 -0.31 -24.59 4.79
CA ILE A 581 -0.83 -24.47 6.17
C ILE A 581 0.09 -25.23 7.15
N GLU A 582 0.43 -26.48 6.86
CA GLU A 582 1.36 -27.28 7.69
C GLU A 582 2.74 -26.62 7.80
N TRP A 583 3.26 -26.07 6.69
CA TRP A 583 4.52 -25.34 6.69
C TRP A 583 4.44 -24.11 7.60
N LEU A 584 3.35 -23.34 7.54
CA LEU A 584 3.12 -22.19 8.42
C LEU A 584 3.05 -22.59 9.90
N GLU A 585 2.50 -23.76 10.23
CA GLU A 585 2.43 -24.27 11.60
C GLU A 585 3.79 -24.72 12.13
N MET A 586 4.61 -25.36 11.29
CA MET A 586 5.95 -25.83 11.65
C MET A 586 7.00 -24.72 11.71
N ASN A 587 6.83 -23.63 10.96
CA ASN A 587 7.84 -22.59 10.75
C ASN A 587 7.45 -21.26 11.40
N GLN A 588 7.15 -21.28 12.70
CA GLN A 588 6.67 -20.09 13.44
C GLN A 588 7.72 -18.97 13.57
N LEU A 589 9.01 -19.29 13.44
CA LEU A 589 10.12 -18.34 13.63
C LEU A 589 10.74 -17.84 12.33
N THR A 590 10.25 -18.23 11.17
CA THR A 590 10.83 -17.92 9.84
C THR A 590 10.75 -16.44 9.43
N GLU A 591 11.73 -15.96 8.66
CA GLU A 591 11.81 -14.58 8.19
C GLU A 591 10.68 -14.17 7.23
N VAL A 592 10.41 -12.86 7.14
CA VAL A 592 9.30 -12.31 6.32
C VAL A 592 9.44 -12.70 4.85
N ASP A 593 10.65 -12.60 4.31
CA ASP A 593 10.94 -12.88 2.90
C ASP A 593 10.62 -14.34 2.52
N GLU A 594 10.85 -15.28 3.43
CA GLU A 594 10.52 -16.70 3.22
C GLU A 594 9.00 -16.94 3.25
N ILE A 595 8.27 -16.23 4.13
CA ILE A 595 6.80 -16.29 4.16
C ILE A 595 6.21 -15.71 2.88
N GLU A 596 6.72 -14.56 2.42
CA GLU A 596 6.32 -13.94 1.15
C GLU A 596 6.68 -14.83 -0.05
N GLN A 597 7.82 -15.52 -0.02
CA GLN A 597 8.21 -16.48 -1.05
C GLN A 597 7.26 -17.69 -1.06
N LYS A 598 6.87 -18.21 0.11
CA LYS A 598 5.87 -19.29 0.22
C LYS A 598 4.49 -18.85 -0.25
N MET A 599 4.11 -17.60 0.02
CA MET A 599 2.89 -17.02 -0.54
C MET A 599 2.94 -16.96 -2.06
N LYS A 600 4.02 -16.44 -2.64
CA LYS A 600 4.22 -16.44 -4.10
C LYS A 600 4.26 -17.86 -4.68
N GLU A 601 4.82 -18.83 -3.96
CA GLU A 601 4.81 -20.24 -4.38
C GLU A 601 3.40 -20.81 -4.42
N LEU A 602 2.59 -20.59 -3.37
CA LEU A 602 1.20 -21.05 -3.31
C LEU A 602 0.33 -20.31 -4.33
N GLU A 603 0.51 -19.00 -4.48
CA GLU A 603 -0.13 -18.18 -5.52
C GLU A 603 0.21 -18.72 -6.90
N ARG A 604 1.50 -18.95 -7.20
CA ARG A 604 1.93 -19.56 -8.45
C ARG A 604 1.32 -20.93 -8.66
N ILE A 605 1.31 -21.81 -7.66
CA ILE A 605 0.70 -23.15 -7.79
C ILE A 605 -0.80 -23.03 -8.09
N ILE A 606 -1.53 -22.18 -7.37
CA ILE A 606 -2.97 -21.98 -7.57
C ILE A 606 -3.25 -21.26 -8.89
N GLU A 607 -2.38 -20.36 -9.33
CA GLU A 607 -2.50 -19.59 -10.57
C GLU A 607 -2.15 -20.45 -11.79
N THR A 608 -1.08 -21.24 -11.74
CA THR A 608 -0.79 -22.31 -12.71
C THR A 608 -1.96 -23.29 -12.78
N MET A 609 -2.62 -23.62 -11.66
CA MET A 609 -3.82 -24.46 -11.64
C MET A 609 -5.10 -23.74 -12.09
N ARG A 610 -5.14 -22.40 -12.08
CA ARG A 610 -6.19 -21.57 -12.72
C ARG A 610 -6.01 -21.50 -14.24
N VAL A 611 -4.79 -21.67 -14.73
CA VAL A 611 -4.45 -21.63 -16.16
C VAL A 611 -4.81 -22.95 -16.86
N MET A 612 -5.16 -24.01 -16.11
CA MET A 612 -5.57 -25.34 -16.61
C MET A 612 -6.93 -25.41 -17.35
N GLY A 613 -7.29 -24.35 -18.07
CA GLY A 613 -8.28 -24.40 -19.14
C GLY A 613 -7.55 -24.40 -20.49
N PRO A 614 -8.10 -25.03 -21.55
CA PRO A 614 -7.37 -25.22 -22.80
C PRO A 614 -6.77 -23.93 -23.33
N VAL A 615 -5.48 -23.98 -23.64
CA VAL A 615 -4.72 -22.85 -24.20
C VAL A 615 -4.72 -22.89 -25.71
N VAL A 616 -4.75 -21.70 -26.32
CA VAL A 616 -4.74 -21.58 -27.79
C VAL A 616 -3.73 -20.58 -28.32
N GLY A 617 -3.11 -20.93 -29.44
CA GLY A 617 -2.36 -20.02 -30.28
C GLY A 617 -3.22 -19.53 -31.42
N VAL A 618 -3.33 -18.21 -31.59
CA VAL A 618 -4.09 -17.61 -32.70
C VAL A 618 -3.13 -16.93 -33.65
N ASP A 619 -3.16 -17.33 -34.93
CA ASP A 619 -2.62 -16.56 -36.03
C ASP A 619 -3.68 -15.53 -36.45
N PHE A 620 -3.48 -14.28 -36.05
CA PHE A 620 -4.43 -13.21 -36.33
C PHE A 620 -4.05 -12.47 -37.61
N GLY A 621 -4.27 -13.15 -38.74
CA GLY A 621 -3.85 -12.67 -40.06
C GLY A 621 -4.85 -11.72 -40.73
N THR A 622 -4.32 -10.92 -41.66
CA THR A 622 -5.05 -9.84 -42.36
C THR A 622 -6.11 -10.33 -43.37
N SER A 623 -5.89 -11.50 -43.98
CA SER A 623 -6.84 -12.09 -44.94
C SER A 623 -7.50 -13.36 -44.40
N TYR A 624 -6.75 -14.13 -43.62
CA TYR A 624 -7.19 -15.35 -42.96
C TYR A 624 -6.55 -15.41 -41.58
N SER A 625 -7.29 -15.97 -40.63
CA SER A 625 -6.82 -16.31 -39.30
C SER A 625 -6.89 -17.82 -39.08
N SER A 626 -6.10 -18.35 -38.16
CA SER A 626 -6.14 -19.76 -37.77
C SER A 626 -5.92 -19.93 -36.27
N VAL A 627 -6.31 -21.07 -35.72
CA VAL A 627 -6.17 -21.37 -34.29
C VAL A 627 -5.62 -22.76 -34.06
N GLY A 628 -4.58 -22.83 -33.23
CA GLY A 628 -4.02 -24.05 -32.70
C GLY A 628 -4.44 -24.22 -31.25
N VAL A 629 -4.92 -25.40 -30.89
CA VAL A 629 -5.22 -25.80 -29.52
C VAL A 629 -4.11 -26.72 -29.03
N TRP A 630 -3.60 -26.47 -27.83
CA TRP A 630 -2.76 -27.46 -27.15
C TRP A 630 -3.63 -28.52 -26.50
N HIS A 631 -3.43 -29.78 -26.88
CA HIS A 631 -4.20 -30.90 -26.35
C HIS A 631 -3.35 -32.18 -26.36
N ASN A 632 -3.29 -32.92 -25.24
CA ASN A 632 -2.51 -34.18 -25.11
C ASN A 632 -1.06 -34.07 -25.63
N ASP A 633 -0.29 -33.11 -25.15
CA ASP A 633 1.12 -32.89 -25.50
C ASP A 633 1.41 -32.70 -27.01
N HIS A 634 0.43 -32.21 -27.76
CA HIS A 634 0.61 -31.77 -29.13
C HIS A 634 -0.31 -30.59 -29.46
N VAL A 635 -0.01 -29.91 -30.56
CA VAL A 635 -0.88 -28.87 -31.10
C VAL A 635 -1.77 -29.47 -32.19
N GLU A 636 -3.06 -29.19 -32.10
CA GLU A 636 -4.04 -29.47 -33.14
C GLU A 636 -4.53 -28.16 -33.76
N ILE A 637 -4.45 -28.04 -35.09
CA ILE A 637 -5.03 -26.90 -35.80
C ILE A 637 -6.50 -27.18 -36.09
N ILE A 638 -7.36 -26.31 -35.58
CA ILE A 638 -8.80 -26.56 -35.59
C ILE A 638 -9.39 -26.11 -36.93
N ALA A 639 -10.20 -26.99 -37.50
CA ALA A 639 -11.01 -26.68 -38.67
C ALA A 639 -12.39 -26.14 -38.24
N ASP A 640 -12.96 -25.27 -39.05
CA ASP A 640 -14.35 -24.84 -38.88
C ASP A 640 -15.36 -25.96 -39.22
N GLU A 641 -16.66 -25.68 -39.09
CA GLU A 641 -17.74 -26.65 -39.40
C GLU A 641 -17.72 -27.14 -40.87
N GLN A 642 -17.04 -26.43 -41.77
CA GLN A 642 -16.90 -26.79 -43.19
C GLN A 642 -15.62 -27.62 -43.45
N GLY A 643 -14.79 -27.86 -42.42
CA GLY A 643 -13.52 -28.58 -42.53
C GLY A 643 -12.34 -27.69 -42.94
N GLU A 644 -12.51 -26.36 -42.95
CA GLU A 644 -11.48 -25.41 -43.34
C GLU A 644 -10.69 -24.91 -42.12
N ARG A 645 -9.36 -25.00 -42.18
CA ARG A 645 -8.46 -24.57 -41.09
C ARG A 645 -8.06 -23.09 -41.14
N ARG A 646 -8.47 -22.39 -42.20
CA ARG A 646 -8.22 -20.96 -42.40
C ARG A 646 -9.53 -20.22 -42.42
N ILE A 647 -9.76 -19.41 -41.39
CA ILE A 647 -10.99 -18.66 -41.22
C ILE A 647 -10.79 -17.29 -41.88
N PRO A 648 -11.60 -16.90 -42.88
CA PRO A 648 -11.46 -15.59 -43.50
C PRO A 648 -11.66 -14.44 -42.48
N SER A 649 -10.79 -13.44 -42.50
CA SER A 649 -10.90 -12.24 -41.65
C SER A 649 -11.96 -11.26 -42.18
N TYR A 650 -13.22 -11.71 -42.21
CA TYR A 650 -14.38 -11.03 -42.79
C TYR A 650 -15.52 -10.95 -41.78
N VAL A 651 -16.20 -9.80 -41.74
CA VAL A 651 -17.42 -9.58 -40.95
C VAL A 651 -18.47 -8.91 -41.83
N ALA A 652 -19.68 -9.48 -41.90
CA ALA A 652 -20.79 -8.91 -42.68
C ALA A 652 -21.99 -8.57 -41.79
N PHE A 653 -22.43 -7.32 -41.86
CA PHE A 653 -23.56 -6.80 -41.09
C PHE A 653 -24.84 -6.89 -41.93
N THR A 654 -25.56 -8.00 -41.80
CA THR A 654 -26.88 -8.15 -42.44
C THR A 654 -27.95 -7.48 -41.57
N GLY A 655 -29.12 -7.17 -42.14
CA GLY A 655 -30.21 -6.52 -41.39
C GLY A 655 -30.67 -7.26 -40.12
N THR A 656 -30.42 -8.56 -40.03
CA THR A 656 -30.87 -9.41 -38.90
C THR A 656 -29.73 -10.11 -38.15
N ARG A 657 -28.53 -10.25 -38.73
CA ARG A 657 -27.41 -11.04 -38.17
C ARG A 657 -26.05 -10.45 -38.52
N CYS A 658 -25.08 -10.63 -37.64
CA CYS A 658 -23.66 -10.48 -37.96
C CYS A 658 -23.13 -11.84 -38.44
N LEU A 659 -22.47 -11.87 -39.59
CA LEU A 659 -21.79 -13.06 -40.12
C LEU A 659 -20.28 -12.87 -40.00
N VAL A 660 -19.54 -13.94 -39.73
CA VAL A 660 -18.07 -13.95 -39.64
C VAL A 660 -17.52 -15.05 -40.55
N GLY A 661 -16.28 -14.94 -41.02
CA GLY A 661 -15.60 -16.01 -41.76
C GLY A 661 -16.15 -16.19 -43.19
N ASP A 662 -16.28 -17.45 -43.63
CA ASP A 662 -16.74 -17.77 -44.98
C ASP A 662 -18.15 -17.27 -45.30
N ALA A 663 -19.05 -17.29 -44.33
CA ALA A 663 -20.38 -16.73 -44.50
C ALA A 663 -20.33 -15.23 -44.83
N ALA A 664 -19.44 -14.49 -44.15
CA ALA A 664 -19.20 -13.08 -44.43
C ALA A 664 -18.49 -12.86 -45.78
N LYS A 665 -17.50 -13.70 -46.13
CA LYS A 665 -16.79 -13.63 -47.42
C LYS A 665 -17.74 -13.84 -48.60
N ARG A 666 -18.65 -14.83 -48.52
CA ARG A 666 -19.71 -15.06 -49.51
C ARG A 666 -20.63 -13.84 -49.64
N GLN A 667 -21.05 -13.28 -48.50
CA GLN A 667 -21.88 -12.08 -48.48
C GLN A 667 -21.20 -10.87 -49.14
N GLY A 668 -19.89 -10.72 -48.97
CA GLY A 668 -19.11 -9.65 -49.59
C GLY A 668 -19.12 -9.69 -51.12
N THR A 669 -19.41 -10.84 -51.74
CA THR A 669 -19.57 -10.96 -53.20
C THR A 669 -20.95 -10.47 -53.65
N ILE A 670 -21.96 -10.58 -52.79
CA ILE A 670 -23.35 -10.18 -53.05
C ILE A 670 -23.53 -8.68 -52.78
N ASN A 671 -23.11 -8.23 -51.59
CA ASN A 671 -23.18 -6.85 -51.13
C ASN A 671 -21.87 -6.45 -50.42
N PRO A 672 -20.88 -5.92 -51.17
CA PRO A 672 -19.58 -5.53 -50.62
C PRO A 672 -19.65 -4.39 -49.59
N ILE A 673 -20.70 -3.57 -49.59
CA ILE A 673 -20.79 -2.36 -48.75
C ILE A 673 -21.01 -2.72 -47.27
N ILE A 674 -21.72 -3.82 -47.01
CA ILE A 674 -22.03 -4.28 -45.65
C ILE A 674 -21.01 -5.28 -45.10
N THR A 675 -19.93 -5.54 -45.85
CA THR A 675 -18.92 -6.53 -45.49
C THR A 675 -17.57 -5.84 -45.28
N VAL A 676 -17.10 -5.92 -44.03
CA VAL A 676 -15.79 -5.45 -43.59
C VAL A 676 -14.79 -6.59 -43.70
N PHE A 677 -13.60 -6.30 -44.21
CA PHE A 677 -12.50 -7.25 -44.36
C PHE A 677 -11.17 -6.52 -44.18
N GLY A 678 -10.16 -7.23 -43.70
CA GLY A 678 -8.90 -6.64 -43.29
C GLY A 678 -9.01 -5.55 -42.21
N PRO A 679 -9.91 -5.63 -41.21
CA PRO A 679 -9.98 -4.63 -40.14
C PRO A 679 -8.66 -4.51 -39.35
N GLU A 680 -7.81 -5.54 -39.40
CA GLU A 680 -6.49 -5.58 -38.77
C GLU A 680 -5.57 -4.46 -39.27
N LEU A 681 -5.73 -4.05 -40.53
CA LEU A 681 -4.94 -2.96 -41.13
C LEU A 681 -5.30 -1.57 -40.58
N LEU A 682 -6.41 -1.47 -39.83
CA LEU A 682 -6.91 -0.25 -39.20
C LEU A 682 -6.63 -0.18 -37.70
N LEU A 683 -6.31 -1.30 -37.04
CA LEU A 683 -6.06 -1.39 -35.60
C LEU A 683 -5.02 -0.37 -35.15
N GLY A 684 -5.30 0.36 -34.07
CA GLY A 684 -4.35 1.31 -33.46
C GLY A 684 -4.02 2.55 -34.30
N ARG A 685 -4.46 2.64 -35.57
CA ARG A 685 -4.09 3.73 -36.48
C ARG A 685 -5.04 4.91 -36.39
N ARG A 686 -4.48 6.12 -36.41
CA ARG A 686 -5.25 7.37 -36.51
C ARG A 686 -5.80 7.60 -37.91
N PHE A 687 -6.92 8.32 -37.99
CA PHE A 687 -7.57 8.67 -39.26
C PHE A 687 -6.68 9.50 -40.20
N SER A 688 -5.73 10.26 -39.66
CA SER A 688 -4.78 11.05 -40.43
C SER A 688 -3.62 10.25 -41.02
N HIS A 689 -3.38 9.00 -40.59
CA HIS A 689 -2.20 8.22 -40.98
C HIS A 689 -2.18 7.94 -42.49
N THR A 690 -1.06 8.20 -43.16
CA THR A 690 -0.93 8.19 -44.63
C THR A 690 -1.26 6.84 -45.26
N SER A 691 -0.79 5.74 -44.67
CA SER A 691 -1.13 4.38 -45.13
C SER A 691 -2.64 4.10 -45.05
N ALA A 692 -3.31 4.55 -43.99
CA ALA A 692 -4.75 4.41 -43.83
C ALA A 692 -5.54 5.29 -44.81
N GLN A 693 -5.01 6.43 -45.25
CA GLN A 693 -5.65 7.24 -46.29
C GLN A 693 -5.67 6.52 -47.65
N SER A 694 -4.56 5.89 -48.02
CA SER A 694 -4.43 5.14 -49.28
C SER A 694 -5.33 3.91 -49.31
N GLN A 695 -5.38 3.14 -48.21
CA GLN A 695 -6.22 1.94 -48.11
C GLN A 695 -7.72 2.23 -48.18
N ARG A 696 -8.19 3.33 -47.57
CA ARG A 696 -9.62 3.71 -47.58
C ARG A 696 -10.21 3.89 -48.99
N LYS A 697 -9.38 4.24 -49.98
CA LYS A 697 -9.82 4.36 -51.38
C LYS A 697 -10.14 3.02 -52.03
N LEU A 698 -9.64 1.92 -51.47
CA LEU A 698 -9.78 0.56 -52.00
C LEU A 698 -10.93 -0.20 -51.34
N TRP A 699 -11.46 0.29 -50.22
CA TRP A 699 -12.52 -0.38 -49.49
C TRP A 699 -13.92 0.08 -49.91
N PRO A 700 -14.89 -0.86 -49.95
CA PRO A 700 -16.28 -0.56 -50.28
C PRO A 700 -17.08 0.00 -49.10
N PHE A 701 -16.59 -0.13 -47.88
CA PHE A 701 -17.24 0.33 -46.65
C PHE A 701 -16.67 1.68 -46.21
N LYS A 702 -17.48 2.45 -45.45
CA LYS A 702 -17.16 3.82 -45.06
C LYS A 702 -16.38 3.84 -43.75
N VAL A 703 -15.20 4.45 -43.77
CA VAL A 703 -14.40 4.74 -42.56
C VAL A 703 -14.51 6.23 -42.23
N VAL A 704 -14.89 6.55 -41.00
CA VAL A 704 -15.10 7.92 -40.50
C VAL A 704 -14.14 8.24 -39.36
N THR A 705 -13.98 9.53 -39.05
CA THR A 705 -13.16 9.99 -37.92
C THR A 705 -13.97 9.90 -36.63
N GLY A 706 -13.45 9.19 -35.64
CA GLY A 706 -14.01 9.12 -34.30
C GLY A 706 -13.44 10.18 -33.34
N PRO A 707 -13.93 10.19 -32.09
CA PRO A 707 -13.36 10.99 -31.00
C PRO A 707 -11.85 10.75 -30.90
N SER A 708 -11.07 11.78 -30.57
CA SER A 708 -9.59 11.73 -30.47
C SER A 708 -8.80 11.49 -31.77
N GLY A 709 -9.47 11.45 -32.93
CA GLY A 709 -8.82 11.22 -34.24
C GLY A 709 -8.59 9.73 -34.56
N ARG A 710 -9.16 8.81 -33.77
CA ARG A 710 -9.23 7.39 -34.09
C ARG A 710 -10.12 7.10 -35.30
N GLN A 711 -9.96 5.93 -35.90
CA GLN A 711 -10.78 5.47 -37.02
C GLN A 711 -12.01 4.73 -36.50
N LEU A 712 -13.16 4.97 -37.14
CA LEU A 712 -14.40 4.23 -36.92
C LEU A 712 -14.92 3.70 -38.25
N ILE A 713 -15.52 2.52 -38.25
CA ILE A 713 -16.13 1.90 -39.42
C ILE A 713 -17.64 2.06 -39.30
N ALA A 714 -18.23 2.75 -40.28
CA ALA A 714 -19.67 2.95 -40.31
C ALA A 714 -20.35 1.71 -40.92
N VAL A 715 -21.21 1.08 -40.13
CA VAL A 715 -21.94 -0.14 -40.50
C VAL A 715 -23.43 0.08 -40.29
N ASN A 716 -24.27 -0.45 -41.18
CA ASN A 716 -25.71 -0.44 -40.97
C ASN A 716 -26.13 -1.80 -40.41
N TYR A 717 -26.67 -1.82 -39.19
CA TYR A 717 -27.08 -3.04 -38.51
C TYR A 717 -28.42 -2.84 -37.80
N LYS A 718 -29.37 -3.76 -38.03
CA LYS A 718 -30.74 -3.69 -37.50
C LYS A 718 -31.48 -2.38 -37.84
N GLY A 719 -31.16 -1.75 -38.98
CA GLY A 719 -31.81 -0.51 -39.44
C GLY A 719 -31.18 0.78 -38.89
N GLU A 720 -30.11 0.68 -38.09
CA GLU A 720 -29.39 1.81 -37.52
C GLU A 720 -27.96 1.90 -38.08
N GLU A 721 -27.48 3.10 -38.37
CA GLU A 721 -26.06 3.33 -38.65
C GLU A 721 -25.29 3.34 -37.32
N LYS A 722 -24.39 2.38 -37.15
CA LYS A 722 -23.47 2.27 -36.01
C LYS A 722 -22.05 2.60 -36.45
N HIS A 723 -21.28 3.24 -35.58
CA HIS A 723 -19.86 3.53 -35.80
C HIS A 723 -19.04 2.69 -34.83
N LEU A 724 -18.39 1.64 -35.36
CA LEU A 724 -17.64 0.68 -34.55
C LEU A 724 -16.14 0.93 -34.69
N HIS A 725 -15.41 0.72 -33.62
CA HIS A 725 -13.95 0.68 -33.65
C HIS A 725 -13.46 -0.55 -34.43
N PRO A 726 -12.31 -0.45 -35.15
CA PRO A 726 -11.66 -1.60 -35.75
C PRO A 726 -11.47 -2.76 -34.76
N GLU A 727 -11.12 -2.44 -33.51
CA GLU A 727 -10.95 -3.39 -32.41
C GLU A 727 -12.25 -4.15 -32.11
N GLU A 728 -13.42 -3.50 -32.17
CA GLU A 728 -14.72 -4.15 -31.98
C GLU A 728 -15.02 -5.12 -33.13
N ILE A 729 -14.72 -4.74 -34.38
CA ILE A 729 -14.93 -5.64 -35.54
C ILE A 729 -13.97 -6.83 -35.50
N SER A 730 -12.69 -6.57 -35.22
CA SER A 730 -11.68 -7.60 -35.03
C SER A 730 -12.03 -8.55 -33.88
N SER A 731 -12.66 -8.05 -32.81
CA SER A 731 -13.14 -8.89 -31.71
C SER A 731 -14.21 -9.90 -32.15
N MET A 732 -15.02 -9.59 -33.17
CA MET A 732 -16.01 -10.54 -33.70
C MET A 732 -15.35 -11.71 -34.43
N ILE A 733 -14.23 -11.46 -35.11
CA ILE A 733 -13.43 -12.50 -35.76
C ILE A 733 -12.80 -13.39 -34.67
N LEU A 734 -12.16 -12.77 -33.68
CA LEU A 734 -11.52 -13.46 -32.56
C LEU A 734 -12.51 -14.24 -31.70
N ALA A 735 -13.72 -13.72 -31.48
CA ALA A 735 -14.78 -14.42 -30.78
C ALA A 735 -15.24 -15.66 -31.57
N GLY A 736 -15.40 -15.55 -32.89
CA GLY A 736 -15.68 -16.72 -33.74
C GLY A 736 -14.58 -17.79 -33.66
N ILE A 737 -13.31 -17.38 -33.63
CA ILE A 737 -12.17 -18.28 -33.45
C ILE A 737 -12.21 -18.97 -32.08
N ARG A 738 -12.48 -18.20 -31.02
CA ARG A 738 -12.63 -18.72 -29.66
C ARG A 738 -13.75 -19.75 -29.58
N ASP A 739 -14.88 -19.45 -30.20
CA ASP A 739 -16.06 -20.32 -30.17
C ASP A 739 -15.79 -21.64 -30.92
N ILE A 740 -15.05 -21.60 -32.04
CA ILE A 740 -14.59 -22.79 -32.76
C ILE A 740 -13.65 -23.64 -31.88
N ALA A 741 -12.67 -23.02 -31.22
CA ALA A 741 -11.76 -23.73 -30.32
C ALA A 741 -12.48 -24.30 -29.07
N GLY A 742 -13.46 -23.57 -28.53
CA GLY A 742 -14.27 -24.00 -27.40
C GLY A 742 -15.18 -25.17 -27.75
N ALA A 743 -15.77 -25.16 -28.95
CA ALA A 743 -16.57 -26.28 -29.44
C ALA A 743 -15.74 -27.56 -29.60
N HIS A 744 -14.48 -27.44 -30.07
CA HIS A 744 -13.57 -28.58 -30.20
C HIS A 744 -13.12 -29.15 -28.86
N THR A 745 -12.78 -28.29 -27.90
CA THR A 745 -12.27 -28.70 -26.58
C THR A 745 -13.37 -29.11 -25.60
N GLY A 746 -14.64 -28.83 -25.90
CA GLY A 746 -15.76 -29.06 -25.00
C GLY A 746 -15.75 -28.16 -23.75
N SER A 747 -14.95 -27.09 -23.75
CA SER A 747 -14.84 -26.15 -22.64
C SER A 747 -14.55 -24.73 -23.14
N THR A 748 -14.74 -23.73 -22.29
CA THR A 748 -14.45 -22.33 -22.67
C THR A 748 -12.96 -22.07 -22.74
N VAL A 749 -12.49 -21.68 -23.93
CA VAL A 749 -11.11 -21.29 -24.19
C VAL A 749 -10.93 -19.81 -23.85
N ASN A 750 -10.13 -19.51 -22.83
CA ASN A 750 -9.88 -18.15 -22.40
C ASN A 750 -8.42 -17.74 -22.59
N ASN A 751 -7.44 -18.63 -22.42
CA ASN A 751 -6.02 -18.29 -22.46
C ASN A 751 -5.45 -18.35 -23.88
N THR A 752 -4.79 -17.28 -24.33
CA THR A 752 -4.24 -17.24 -25.69
C THR A 752 -2.90 -16.53 -25.83
N VAL A 753 -2.08 -17.01 -26.77
CA VAL A 753 -0.99 -16.25 -27.39
C VAL A 753 -1.43 -15.83 -28.79
N ILE A 754 -1.26 -14.55 -29.12
CA ILE A 754 -1.68 -14.00 -30.41
C ILE A 754 -0.45 -13.66 -31.25
N ALA A 755 -0.38 -14.24 -32.43
CA ALA A 755 0.60 -13.88 -33.44
C ALA A 755 0.07 -12.77 -34.35
N VAL A 756 0.88 -11.74 -34.58
CA VAL A 756 0.59 -10.59 -35.44
C VAL A 756 1.74 -10.33 -36.43
N PRO A 757 1.53 -9.56 -37.52
CA PRO A 757 2.60 -9.20 -38.44
C PRO A 757 3.76 -8.50 -37.75
N ALA A 758 4.99 -8.71 -38.20
CA ALA A 758 6.17 -8.14 -37.56
C ALA A 758 6.27 -6.63 -37.75
N SER A 759 5.66 -6.12 -38.82
CA SER A 759 5.52 -4.69 -39.10
C SER A 759 4.59 -3.94 -38.15
N PHE A 760 3.85 -4.63 -37.26
CA PHE A 760 2.95 -3.99 -36.32
C PHE A 760 3.75 -3.18 -35.29
N ASP A 761 3.51 -1.86 -35.30
CA ASP A 761 3.95 -0.95 -34.26
C ASP A 761 3.25 -1.26 -32.92
N ARG A 762 3.68 -0.59 -31.86
CA ARG A 762 3.12 -0.80 -30.53
C ARG A 762 1.63 -0.48 -30.42
N SER A 763 1.15 0.57 -31.10
CA SER A 763 -0.27 0.94 -31.07
C SER A 763 -1.12 -0.15 -31.72
N GLN A 764 -0.66 -0.73 -32.83
CA GLN A 764 -1.34 -1.85 -33.49
C GLN A 764 -1.35 -3.11 -32.60
N ARG A 765 -0.26 -3.41 -31.89
CA ARG A 765 -0.18 -4.54 -30.95
C ARG A 765 -1.12 -4.37 -29.76
N ILE A 766 -1.19 -3.17 -29.18
CA ILE A 766 -2.13 -2.88 -28.09
C ILE A 766 -3.57 -3.02 -28.59
N ALA A 767 -3.89 -2.49 -29.76
CA ALA A 767 -5.22 -2.62 -30.35
C ALA A 767 -5.61 -4.09 -30.65
N ALA A 768 -4.66 -4.92 -31.11
CA ALA A 768 -4.88 -6.36 -31.27
C ALA A 768 -5.13 -7.06 -29.92
N ARG A 769 -4.39 -6.68 -28.86
CA ARG A 769 -4.63 -7.14 -27.49
C ARG A 769 -6.04 -6.77 -27.03
N ASP A 770 -6.44 -5.52 -27.22
CA ASP A 770 -7.75 -5.02 -26.80
C ASP A 770 -8.88 -5.73 -27.56
N ALA A 771 -8.74 -5.94 -28.87
CA ALA A 771 -9.69 -6.72 -29.66
C ALA A 771 -9.88 -8.14 -29.12
N ALA A 772 -8.79 -8.80 -28.71
CA ALA A 772 -8.86 -10.13 -28.10
C ALA A 772 -9.48 -10.13 -26.71
N ARG A 773 -9.18 -9.11 -25.88
CA ARG A 773 -9.83 -8.92 -24.58
C ARG A 773 -11.33 -8.69 -24.72
N ILE A 774 -11.76 -7.89 -25.71
CA ILE A 774 -13.18 -7.70 -26.03
C ILE A 774 -13.81 -9.02 -26.48
N ALA A 775 -13.08 -9.84 -27.23
CA ALA A 775 -13.48 -11.19 -27.61
C ALA A 775 -13.47 -12.20 -26.44
N GLY A 776 -13.11 -11.79 -25.22
CA GLY A 776 -13.11 -12.61 -24.02
C GLY A 776 -11.87 -13.49 -23.82
N PHE A 777 -10.78 -13.22 -24.53
CA PHE A 777 -9.49 -13.86 -24.27
C PHE A 777 -8.72 -13.16 -23.15
N ASN A 778 -8.04 -13.97 -22.33
CA ASN A 778 -6.88 -13.63 -21.54
C ASN A 778 -5.61 -13.75 -22.40
N VAL A 779 -5.09 -12.62 -22.87
CA VAL A 779 -3.92 -12.57 -23.77
C VAL A 779 -2.63 -12.70 -22.95
N MET A 780 -2.03 -13.89 -22.99
CA MET A 780 -0.79 -14.22 -22.28
C MET A 780 0.42 -13.52 -22.89
N ARG A 781 0.50 -13.47 -24.23
CA ARG A 781 1.59 -12.82 -24.97
C ARG A 781 1.15 -12.45 -26.39
N ILE A 782 1.74 -11.41 -26.95
CA ILE A 782 1.68 -11.11 -28.40
C ILE A 782 3.07 -11.36 -28.99
N ILE A 783 3.14 -12.08 -30.11
CA ILE A 783 4.39 -12.43 -30.80
C ILE A 783 4.31 -12.12 -32.29
N ASN A 784 5.45 -12.07 -32.97
CA ASN A 784 5.48 -11.94 -34.44
C ASN A 784 5.11 -13.27 -35.10
N GLY A 785 4.37 -13.22 -36.21
CA GLY A 785 3.98 -14.41 -36.97
C GLY A 785 5.19 -15.26 -37.42
N SER A 786 6.22 -14.61 -37.96
CA SER A 786 7.47 -15.24 -38.35
C SER A 786 8.22 -15.90 -37.18
N VAL A 787 8.18 -15.31 -35.99
CA VAL A 787 8.79 -15.89 -34.76
C VAL A 787 7.97 -17.08 -34.27
N ALA A 788 6.64 -17.00 -34.31
CA ALA A 788 5.76 -18.12 -34.00
C ALA A 788 6.06 -19.31 -34.93
N ALA A 789 6.18 -19.07 -36.23
CA ALA A 789 6.53 -20.12 -37.18
C ALA A 789 7.93 -20.72 -36.93
N ALA A 790 8.89 -19.92 -36.46
CA ALA A 790 10.20 -20.44 -36.03
C ALA A 790 10.10 -21.37 -34.82
N ILE A 791 9.25 -21.04 -33.84
CA ILE A 791 8.94 -21.93 -32.70
C ILE A 791 8.34 -23.25 -33.20
N ALA A 792 7.40 -23.21 -34.14
CA ALA A 792 6.84 -24.41 -34.74
C ALA A 792 7.91 -25.25 -35.46
N TYR A 793 8.83 -24.60 -36.18
CA TYR A 793 9.96 -25.25 -36.83
C TYR A 793 10.90 -25.92 -35.82
N GLY A 794 11.36 -25.18 -34.81
CA GLY A 794 12.26 -25.68 -33.75
C GLY A 794 11.64 -26.83 -32.97
N TYR A 795 10.35 -26.74 -32.64
CA TYR A 795 9.61 -27.83 -32.00
C TYR A 795 9.53 -29.08 -32.89
N SER A 796 9.34 -28.91 -34.21
CA SER A 796 9.30 -30.04 -35.16
C SER A 796 10.64 -30.78 -35.27
N LEU A 797 11.76 -30.08 -35.14
CA LEU A 797 13.11 -30.66 -35.09
C LEU A 797 13.35 -31.41 -33.78
N HIS A 798 12.97 -30.80 -32.65
CA HIS A 798 13.11 -31.41 -31.33
C HIS A 798 12.34 -32.74 -31.22
N ARG A 799 11.11 -32.82 -31.75
CA ARG A 799 10.34 -34.10 -31.78
C ARG A 799 10.99 -35.20 -32.63
N LYS A 800 11.82 -34.84 -33.60
CA LYS A 800 12.56 -35.79 -34.45
C LYS A 800 13.87 -36.25 -33.81
N GLY A 801 14.25 -35.72 -32.65
CA GLY A 801 15.47 -36.11 -31.92
C GLY A 801 16.77 -35.75 -32.64
N THR A 802 16.73 -34.74 -33.51
CA THR A 802 17.91 -34.24 -34.22
C THR A 802 18.64 -33.22 -33.33
N ASP A 803 19.74 -33.65 -32.70
CA ASP A 803 20.74 -32.74 -32.11
C ASP A 803 21.43 -32.00 -33.27
N LEU A 804 20.97 -30.78 -33.51
CA LEU A 804 21.64 -29.85 -34.39
C LEU A 804 22.37 -28.88 -33.48
N GLY A 805 23.66 -28.64 -33.76
CA GLY A 805 24.35 -27.47 -33.21
C GLY A 805 23.63 -26.18 -33.63
N PRO A 806 24.17 -25.00 -33.31
CA PRO A 806 23.51 -23.73 -33.59
C PRO A 806 23.11 -23.64 -35.07
N ASN A 807 21.80 -23.60 -35.31
CA ASN A 807 21.21 -23.60 -36.64
C ASN A 807 20.60 -22.22 -36.90
N ASN A 808 21.11 -21.50 -37.91
CA ASN A 808 20.56 -20.22 -38.32
C ASN A 808 19.46 -20.41 -39.35
N VAL A 809 18.26 -19.98 -38.99
CA VAL A 809 17.05 -20.16 -39.79
C VAL A 809 16.54 -18.81 -40.27
N LEU A 810 16.20 -18.73 -41.55
CA LEU A 810 15.43 -17.63 -42.10
C LEU A 810 13.98 -18.05 -42.28
N VAL A 811 13.05 -17.36 -41.62
CA VAL A 811 11.62 -17.53 -41.84
C VAL A 811 11.14 -16.47 -42.83
N PHE A 812 10.52 -16.92 -43.92
CA PHE A 812 9.94 -16.08 -44.97
C PHE A 812 8.41 -16.25 -44.96
N ASP A 813 7.71 -15.34 -44.31
CA ASP A 813 6.25 -15.34 -44.16
C ASP A 813 5.59 -14.41 -45.18
N LEU A 814 5.13 -14.98 -46.29
CA LEU A 814 4.44 -14.26 -47.36
C LEU A 814 2.94 -14.47 -47.24
N GLY A 815 2.32 -13.59 -46.47
CA GLY A 815 0.89 -13.59 -46.16
C GLY A 815 0.01 -12.90 -47.21
N GLY A 816 -1.21 -12.55 -46.80
CA GLY A 816 -2.19 -11.87 -47.64
C GLY A 816 -1.80 -10.44 -47.96
N ASN A 817 -1.54 -9.61 -46.96
CA ASN A 817 -1.20 -8.18 -47.16
C ASN A 817 0.21 -7.79 -46.71
N THR A 818 0.94 -8.72 -46.10
CA THR A 818 2.25 -8.48 -45.49
C THR A 818 3.26 -9.52 -45.92
N LEU A 819 4.52 -9.10 -45.99
CA LEU A 819 5.68 -9.97 -45.99
C LEU A 819 6.44 -9.73 -44.69
N ASP A 820 6.67 -10.78 -43.91
CA ASP A 820 7.49 -10.74 -42.71
C ASP A 820 8.66 -11.71 -42.83
N VAL A 821 9.87 -11.22 -42.58
CA VAL A 821 11.11 -11.99 -42.61
C VAL A 821 11.78 -11.92 -41.25
N SER A 822 12.12 -13.07 -40.68
CA SER A 822 12.92 -13.16 -39.45
C SER A 822 14.14 -14.04 -39.65
N VAL A 823 15.26 -13.62 -39.07
CA VAL A 823 16.47 -14.44 -38.94
C VAL A 823 16.61 -14.82 -37.48
N LEU A 824 16.75 -16.11 -37.20
CA LEU A 824 16.85 -16.66 -35.85
C LEU A 824 17.99 -17.67 -35.75
N THR A 825 18.52 -17.87 -34.56
CA THR A 825 19.40 -18.98 -34.22
C THR A 825 18.66 -19.92 -33.26
N ILE A 826 18.66 -21.21 -33.57
CA ILE A 826 18.06 -22.26 -32.73
C ILE A 826 19.17 -23.19 -32.23
N GLU A 827 19.33 -23.29 -30.92
CA GLU A 827 20.36 -24.11 -30.26
C GLU A 827 19.85 -24.61 -28.90
N GLU A 828 19.89 -25.93 -28.64
CA GLU A 828 19.58 -26.53 -27.33
C GLU A 828 18.29 -25.99 -26.64
N GLY A 829 17.20 -25.83 -27.38
CA GLY A 829 15.94 -25.30 -26.86
C GLY A 829 15.88 -23.76 -26.74
N VAL A 830 16.96 -23.05 -27.04
CA VAL A 830 16.96 -21.59 -27.15
C VAL A 830 16.58 -21.17 -28.57
N VAL A 831 15.58 -20.32 -28.69
CA VAL A 831 15.18 -19.64 -29.94
C VAL A 831 15.55 -18.18 -29.81
N GLU A 832 16.65 -17.78 -30.42
CA GLU A 832 17.13 -16.39 -30.39
C GLU A 832 16.79 -15.69 -31.70
N VAL A 833 15.92 -14.69 -31.63
CA VAL A 833 15.62 -13.81 -32.78
C VAL A 833 16.81 -12.87 -32.97
N LYS A 834 17.42 -12.86 -34.16
CA LYS A 834 18.54 -11.94 -34.48
C LYS A 834 18.03 -10.65 -35.08
N ALA A 835 17.11 -10.74 -36.04
CA ALA A 835 16.41 -9.58 -36.58
C ALA A 835 15.06 -9.97 -37.17
N THR A 836 14.17 -8.98 -37.25
CA THR A 836 12.92 -9.12 -37.99
C THR A 836 12.66 -7.88 -38.86
N LYS A 837 12.12 -8.10 -40.06
CA LYS A 837 11.72 -7.07 -41.01
C LYS A 837 10.37 -7.41 -41.63
N GLY A 838 9.43 -6.48 -41.54
CA GLY A 838 8.13 -6.60 -42.20
C GLY A 838 7.93 -5.49 -43.23
N GLU A 839 7.22 -5.80 -44.31
CA GLU A 839 6.72 -4.83 -45.28
C GLU A 839 5.20 -4.94 -45.41
N ASN A 840 4.53 -3.81 -45.24
CA ASN A 840 3.10 -3.71 -45.45
C ASN A 840 2.84 -3.46 -46.93
N HIS A 841 1.75 -3.99 -47.50
CA HIS A 841 1.46 -3.85 -48.94
C HIS A 841 2.45 -4.60 -49.84
N LEU A 842 2.92 -5.74 -49.34
CA LEU A 842 3.75 -6.67 -50.09
C LEU A 842 3.30 -8.10 -49.81
N GLY A 843 2.07 -8.43 -50.23
CA GLY A 843 1.50 -9.77 -50.02
C GLY A 843 0.72 -10.32 -51.21
N GLY A 844 0.00 -11.42 -50.97
CA GLY A 844 -0.90 -12.04 -51.92
C GLY A 844 -1.99 -11.13 -52.50
N ASP A 845 -2.49 -10.17 -51.76
CA ASP A 845 -3.55 -9.24 -52.16
C ASP A 845 -3.01 -8.19 -53.15
N ASP A 846 -1.75 -7.79 -53.01
CA ASP A 846 -1.06 -6.90 -53.96
C ASP A 846 -0.78 -7.61 -55.29
N ILE A 847 -0.46 -8.90 -55.22
CA ILE A 847 -0.35 -9.77 -56.40
C ILE A 847 -1.72 -9.91 -57.08
N ASP A 848 -2.80 -10.10 -56.30
CA ASP A 848 -4.16 -10.15 -56.84
C ASP A 848 -4.54 -8.81 -57.50
N ASN A 849 -4.12 -7.67 -56.93
CA ASN A 849 -4.33 -6.34 -57.52
C ASN A 849 -3.72 -6.22 -58.92
N ARG A 850 -2.50 -6.72 -59.12
CA ARG A 850 -1.84 -6.70 -60.45
C ARG A 850 -2.62 -7.51 -61.48
N MET A 851 -3.18 -8.65 -61.08
CA MET A 851 -4.06 -9.45 -61.93
C MET A 851 -5.38 -8.76 -62.22
N VAL A 852 -6.02 -8.16 -61.21
CA VAL A 852 -7.26 -7.38 -61.37
C VAL A 852 -7.05 -6.23 -62.35
N ASP A 853 -5.99 -5.44 -62.19
CA ASP A 853 -5.70 -4.33 -63.11
C ASP A 853 -5.46 -4.80 -64.55
N HIS A 854 -4.79 -5.95 -64.72
CA HIS A 854 -4.61 -6.57 -66.03
C HIS A 854 -5.96 -6.94 -66.67
N PHE A 855 -6.81 -7.66 -65.94
CA PHE A 855 -8.10 -8.11 -66.45
C PHE A 855 -9.14 -6.98 -66.58
N VAL A 856 -9.05 -5.92 -65.79
CA VAL A 856 -9.86 -4.70 -65.98
C VAL A 856 -9.53 -4.05 -67.33
N ARG A 857 -8.23 -3.89 -67.65
CA ARG A 857 -7.81 -3.36 -68.96
C ARG A 857 -8.20 -4.30 -70.10
N GLU A 858 -8.10 -5.61 -69.88
CA GLU A 858 -8.51 -6.60 -70.88
C GLU A 858 -10.02 -6.55 -71.14
N PHE A 859 -10.85 -6.46 -70.08
CA PHE A 859 -12.29 -6.31 -70.19
C PHE A 859 -12.68 -5.01 -70.90
N GLU A 860 -12.05 -3.90 -70.54
CA GLU A 860 -12.25 -2.60 -71.18
C GLU A 860 -11.87 -2.64 -72.66
N SER A 861 -10.75 -3.29 -73.01
CA SER A 861 -10.33 -3.49 -74.41
C SER A 861 -11.29 -4.38 -75.20
N LYS A 862 -11.77 -5.49 -74.61
CA LYS A 862 -12.65 -6.47 -75.29
C LYS A 862 -14.09 -5.97 -75.45
N HIS A 863 -14.60 -5.20 -74.49
CA HIS A 863 -16.03 -4.87 -74.41
C HIS A 863 -16.31 -3.36 -74.46
N ASN A 864 -15.27 -2.51 -74.48
CA ASN A 864 -15.39 -1.05 -74.43
C ASN A 864 -16.23 -0.54 -73.25
N LYS A 865 -16.13 -1.24 -72.11
CA LYS A 865 -16.83 -0.93 -70.86
C LYS A 865 -15.84 -0.87 -69.69
N ASN A 866 -15.88 0.19 -68.91
CA ASN A 866 -14.98 0.38 -67.77
C ASN A 866 -15.66 -0.03 -66.46
N ILE A 867 -15.08 -1.04 -65.79
CA ILE A 867 -15.65 -1.58 -64.54
C ILE A 867 -15.03 -0.97 -63.27
N ARG A 868 -14.06 -0.03 -63.38
CA ARG A 868 -13.33 0.54 -62.22
C ARG A 868 -14.25 1.24 -61.21
N GLY A 869 -15.40 1.74 -61.65
CA GLY A 869 -16.40 2.36 -60.76
C GLY A 869 -17.39 1.37 -60.11
N ASN A 870 -17.42 0.10 -60.55
CA ASN A 870 -18.38 -0.88 -60.06
C ASN A 870 -17.74 -1.80 -59.01
N ILE A 871 -18.03 -1.50 -57.76
CA ILE A 871 -17.51 -2.20 -56.57
C ILE A 871 -17.81 -3.71 -56.63
N LYS A 872 -19.02 -4.10 -57.07
CA LYS A 872 -19.43 -5.50 -57.12
C LYS A 872 -18.68 -6.28 -58.21
N ALA A 873 -18.54 -5.70 -59.39
CA ALA A 873 -17.77 -6.29 -60.49
C ALA A 873 -16.30 -6.48 -60.08
N LEU A 874 -15.67 -5.44 -59.50
CA LEU A 874 -14.29 -5.51 -59.04
C LEU A 874 -14.08 -6.56 -57.94
N ARG A 875 -15.03 -6.70 -57.00
CA ARG A 875 -14.96 -7.75 -55.98
C ARG A 875 -15.01 -9.16 -56.58
N ARG A 876 -15.96 -9.39 -57.49
CA ARG A 876 -16.08 -10.69 -58.19
C ARG A 876 -14.81 -11.02 -58.98
N LEU A 877 -14.26 -10.03 -59.67
CA LEU A 877 -13.01 -10.17 -60.41
C LEU A 877 -11.83 -10.49 -59.49
N ARG A 878 -11.70 -9.79 -58.36
CA ARG A 878 -10.65 -10.06 -57.38
C ARG A 878 -10.70 -11.49 -56.85
N ASN A 879 -11.88 -11.99 -56.48
CA ASN A 879 -12.03 -13.38 -55.99
C ASN A 879 -11.61 -14.40 -57.06
N ALA A 880 -11.96 -14.14 -58.33
CA ALA A 880 -11.53 -15.00 -59.44
C ALA A 880 -10.01 -14.91 -59.69
N CYS A 881 -9.40 -13.72 -59.50
CA CYS A 881 -7.95 -13.55 -59.56
C CYS A 881 -7.23 -14.31 -58.44
N GLU A 882 -7.72 -14.24 -57.19
CA GLU A 882 -7.18 -15.00 -56.05
C GLU A 882 -7.21 -16.51 -56.37
N SER A 883 -8.33 -17.01 -56.91
CA SER A 883 -8.47 -18.41 -57.32
C SER A 883 -7.52 -18.79 -58.47
N ALA A 884 -7.37 -17.92 -59.46
CA ALA A 884 -6.45 -18.12 -60.57
C ALA A 884 -4.99 -18.13 -60.10
N LYS A 885 -4.59 -17.21 -59.21
CA LYS A 885 -3.27 -17.18 -58.56
C LYS A 885 -2.96 -18.53 -57.88
N ARG A 886 -3.88 -19.03 -57.05
CA ARG A 886 -3.73 -20.34 -56.37
C ARG A 886 -3.57 -21.47 -57.39
N THR A 887 -4.35 -21.46 -58.47
CA THR A 887 -4.25 -22.45 -59.55
C THR A 887 -2.88 -22.39 -60.24
N LEU A 888 -2.36 -21.19 -60.50
CA LEU A 888 -1.07 -20.99 -61.15
C LEU A 888 0.12 -21.46 -60.30
N SER A 889 -0.03 -21.55 -58.98
CA SER A 889 0.98 -22.18 -58.12
C SER A 889 1.18 -23.67 -58.40
N LEU A 890 0.17 -24.35 -58.97
CA LEU A 890 0.21 -25.79 -59.28
C LEU A 890 0.25 -26.05 -60.80
N ALA A 891 -0.51 -25.30 -61.59
CA ALA A 891 -0.64 -25.47 -63.03
C ALA A 891 0.06 -24.35 -63.82
N SER A 892 0.42 -24.61 -65.07
CA SER A 892 1.05 -23.62 -65.97
C SER A 892 0.08 -22.58 -66.53
N ARG A 893 -1.23 -22.78 -66.35
CA ARG A 893 -2.31 -21.90 -66.82
C ARG A 893 -3.49 -21.93 -65.86
N ALA A 894 -4.23 -20.83 -65.80
CA ALA A 894 -5.48 -20.72 -65.06
C ALA A 894 -6.55 -20.00 -65.90
N THR A 895 -7.81 -20.28 -65.61
CA THR A 895 -8.97 -19.67 -66.27
C THR A 895 -9.67 -18.75 -65.28
N VAL A 896 -9.99 -17.54 -65.71
CA VAL A 896 -10.84 -16.59 -65.01
C VAL A 896 -12.19 -16.58 -65.71
N LEU A 897 -13.19 -17.17 -65.06
CA LEU A 897 -14.57 -17.24 -65.55
C LEU A 897 -15.50 -16.57 -64.54
N ILE A 898 -16.27 -15.57 -65.00
CA ILE A 898 -17.23 -14.86 -64.18
C ILE A 898 -18.47 -14.54 -65.01
N ASP A 899 -19.58 -15.21 -64.71
CA ASP A 899 -20.86 -14.97 -65.38
C ASP A 899 -21.40 -13.59 -65.00
N PHE A 900 -21.90 -12.82 -65.97
CA PHE A 900 -22.51 -11.50 -65.77
C PHE A 900 -21.63 -10.56 -64.94
N LEU A 901 -20.34 -10.43 -65.27
CA LEU A 901 -19.39 -9.60 -64.54
C LEU A 901 -19.88 -8.13 -64.44
N TYR A 902 -20.29 -7.54 -65.57
CA TYR A 902 -20.75 -6.16 -65.62
C TYR A 902 -21.81 -5.97 -66.73
N GLU A 903 -22.96 -5.38 -66.37
CA GLU A 903 -24.07 -5.09 -67.30
C GLU A 903 -24.47 -6.30 -68.18
N GLY A 904 -24.56 -7.48 -67.58
CA GLY A 904 -24.96 -8.72 -68.27
C GLY A 904 -23.88 -9.35 -69.14
N VAL A 905 -22.66 -8.81 -69.17
CA VAL A 905 -21.53 -9.36 -69.94
C VAL A 905 -20.75 -10.36 -69.10
N ASP A 906 -20.62 -11.59 -69.59
CA ASP A 906 -19.74 -12.61 -69.01
C ASP A 906 -18.27 -12.25 -69.25
N PHE A 907 -17.40 -12.59 -68.31
CA PHE A 907 -15.97 -12.46 -68.50
C PHE A 907 -15.29 -13.82 -68.51
N PHE A 908 -14.59 -14.10 -69.61
CA PHE A 908 -13.77 -15.28 -69.78
C PHE A 908 -12.38 -14.86 -70.29
N SER A 909 -11.37 -15.19 -69.51
CA SER A 909 -9.96 -15.04 -69.91
C SER A 909 -9.11 -16.17 -69.36
N THR A 910 -7.95 -16.38 -69.98
CA THR A 910 -6.96 -17.35 -69.52
C THR A 910 -5.63 -16.65 -69.33
N ILE A 911 -4.90 -17.02 -68.29
CA ILE A 911 -3.57 -16.48 -67.99
C ILE A 911 -2.59 -17.62 -67.77
N THR A 912 -1.37 -17.46 -68.31
CA THR A 912 -0.27 -18.41 -68.12
C THR A 912 0.57 -18.03 -66.91
N ARG A 913 1.26 -19.01 -66.33
CA ARG A 913 2.20 -18.78 -65.20
C ARG A 913 3.29 -17.77 -65.59
N ALA A 914 3.85 -17.89 -66.79
CA ALA A 914 4.85 -16.95 -67.28
C ALA A 914 4.34 -15.50 -67.33
N LYS A 915 3.09 -15.28 -67.79
CA LYS A 915 2.51 -13.93 -67.81
C LYS A 915 2.24 -13.41 -66.40
N PHE A 916 1.74 -14.28 -65.51
CA PHE A 916 1.55 -13.94 -64.10
C PHE A 916 2.86 -13.53 -63.42
N GLU A 917 3.95 -14.26 -63.68
CA GLU A 917 5.27 -13.95 -63.15
C GLU A 917 5.80 -12.61 -63.70
N GLU A 918 5.62 -12.35 -64.99
CA GLU A 918 5.96 -11.05 -65.62
C GLU A 918 5.23 -9.88 -64.95
N LEU A 919 3.92 -10.01 -64.71
CA LEU A 919 3.10 -8.96 -64.09
C LEU A 919 3.55 -8.61 -62.66
N ASN A 920 4.15 -9.57 -61.96
CA ASN A 920 4.46 -9.48 -60.53
C ASN A 920 5.96 -9.44 -60.23
N MET A 921 6.84 -9.48 -61.23
CA MET A 921 8.30 -9.54 -61.03
C MET A 921 8.82 -8.40 -60.15
N GLU A 922 8.28 -7.19 -60.31
CA GLU A 922 8.63 -6.03 -59.47
C GLU A 922 8.31 -6.28 -57.99
N LEU A 923 7.18 -6.92 -57.68
CA LEU A 923 6.80 -7.27 -56.31
C LEU A 923 7.69 -8.39 -55.77
N PHE A 924 8.02 -9.40 -56.59
CA PHE A 924 8.91 -10.49 -56.17
C PHE A 924 10.32 -9.99 -55.84
N MET A 925 10.86 -9.04 -56.63
CA MET A 925 12.16 -8.44 -56.33
C MET A 925 12.12 -7.60 -55.04
N LYS A 926 11.04 -6.85 -54.80
CA LYS A 926 10.84 -6.16 -53.52
C LYS A 926 10.83 -7.12 -52.33
N CYS A 927 10.28 -8.33 -52.49
CA CYS A 927 10.34 -9.35 -51.44
C CYS A 927 11.79 -9.74 -51.12
N MET A 928 12.64 -9.87 -52.14
CA MET A 928 14.06 -10.17 -51.96
C MET A 928 14.83 -9.02 -51.31
N ASP A 929 14.48 -7.76 -51.60
CA ASP A 929 15.08 -6.60 -50.92
C ASP A 929 14.81 -6.64 -49.41
N VAL A 930 13.64 -7.13 -48.98
CA VAL A 930 13.30 -7.29 -47.56
C VAL A 930 14.15 -8.40 -46.92
N VAL A 931 14.36 -9.51 -47.63
CA VAL A 931 15.25 -10.60 -47.19
C VAL A 931 16.68 -10.09 -46.98
N GLU A 932 17.23 -9.36 -47.94
CA GLU A 932 18.57 -8.79 -47.85
C GLU A 932 18.70 -7.81 -46.68
N LYS A 933 17.72 -6.90 -46.52
CA LYS A 933 17.69 -5.97 -45.38
C LYS A 933 17.63 -6.70 -44.05
N CYS A 934 16.84 -7.77 -43.94
CA CYS A 934 16.74 -8.54 -42.70
C CYS A 934 18.06 -9.25 -42.35
N LEU A 935 18.77 -9.79 -43.34
CA LEU A 935 20.09 -10.40 -43.13
C LEU A 935 21.13 -9.38 -42.67
N ASN A 936 21.12 -8.19 -43.29
CA ASN A 936 21.97 -7.08 -42.88
C ASN A 936 21.65 -6.61 -41.46
N ASP A 937 20.36 -6.46 -41.13
CA ASP A 937 19.90 -6.10 -39.78
C ASP A 937 20.27 -7.16 -38.74
N ALA A 938 20.36 -8.44 -39.13
CA ALA A 938 20.79 -9.55 -38.26
C ALA A 938 22.31 -9.67 -38.13
N GLU A 939 23.09 -8.96 -38.97
CA GLU A 939 24.53 -9.15 -39.12
C GLU A 939 24.92 -10.60 -39.47
N VAL A 940 24.05 -11.31 -40.21
CA VAL A 940 24.24 -12.72 -40.60
C VAL A 940 24.52 -12.82 -42.10
N ASN A 941 25.54 -13.60 -42.46
CA ASN A 941 25.84 -13.85 -43.87
C ASN A 941 24.81 -14.82 -44.48
N LYS A 942 24.39 -14.59 -45.73
CA LYS A 942 23.48 -15.52 -46.44
C LYS A 942 24.02 -16.96 -46.49
N SER A 943 25.35 -17.16 -46.49
CA SER A 943 25.97 -18.49 -46.53
C SER A 943 25.90 -19.23 -45.20
N SER A 944 25.71 -18.53 -44.09
CA SER A 944 25.57 -19.11 -42.75
C SER A 944 24.12 -19.39 -42.36
N ILE A 945 23.15 -19.08 -43.22
CA ILE A 945 21.77 -19.53 -43.04
C ILE A 945 21.76 -21.02 -43.39
N ASP A 946 21.29 -21.88 -42.50
CA ASP A 946 21.23 -23.32 -42.72
C ASP A 946 19.90 -23.72 -43.37
N ASP A 947 18.79 -23.13 -42.93
CA ASP A 947 17.44 -23.43 -43.40
C ASP A 947 16.63 -22.17 -43.77
N VAL A 948 15.80 -22.28 -44.83
CA VAL A 948 14.85 -21.24 -45.25
C VAL A 948 13.43 -21.79 -45.10
N VAL A 949 12.68 -21.34 -44.09
CA VAL A 949 11.34 -21.82 -43.76
C VAL A 949 10.29 -20.93 -44.43
N LEU A 950 9.41 -21.54 -45.23
CA LEU A 950 8.34 -20.83 -45.93
C LEU A 950 7.05 -20.83 -45.11
N VAL A 951 6.46 -19.65 -44.95
CA VAL A 951 5.21 -19.43 -44.20
C VAL A 951 4.26 -18.59 -45.06
N GLY A 952 2.96 -18.77 -44.86
CA GLY A 952 1.92 -18.07 -45.60
C GLY A 952 1.62 -18.68 -46.98
N GLY A 953 0.36 -18.64 -47.40
CA GLY A 953 -0.09 -19.32 -48.61
C GLY A 953 0.56 -18.81 -49.91
N SER A 954 0.97 -17.53 -49.97
CA SER A 954 1.60 -16.95 -51.15
C SER A 954 3.07 -17.36 -51.31
N SER A 955 3.73 -17.90 -50.27
CA SER A 955 5.07 -18.49 -50.39
C SER A 955 5.13 -19.72 -51.32
N ARG A 956 3.96 -20.29 -51.68
CA ARG A 956 3.83 -21.41 -52.63
C ARG A 956 3.99 -21.02 -54.09
N ILE A 957 4.14 -19.73 -54.41
CA ILE A 957 4.33 -19.28 -55.79
C ILE A 957 5.68 -19.83 -56.31
N PRO A 958 5.71 -20.55 -57.45
CA PRO A 958 6.94 -21.21 -57.92
C PRO A 958 8.12 -20.25 -58.16
N ARG A 959 7.88 -19.11 -58.82
CA ARG A 959 8.91 -18.07 -58.99
C ARG A 959 9.40 -17.51 -57.66
N MET A 960 8.48 -17.49 -56.68
CA MET A 960 8.69 -17.26 -55.25
C MET A 960 9.95 -17.97 -54.75
N GLN A 961 9.78 -19.29 -54.72
CA GLN A 961 10.71 -20.28 -54.20
C GLN A 961 11.98 -20.34 -55.03
N GLN A 962 11.86 -20.20 -56.36
CA GLN A 962 13.02 -20.20 -57.25
C GLN A 962 13.96 -19.03 -56.95
N LEU A 963 13.43 -17.82 -56.74
CA LEU A 963 14.26 -16.65 -56.41
C LEU A 963 14.96 -16.80 -55.05
N LEU A 964 14.27 -17.36 -54.05
CA LEU A 964 14.88 -17.68 -52.76
C LEU A 964 16.00 -18.73 -52.92
N GLN A 965 15.75 -19.79 -53.69
CA GLN A 965 16.73 -20.82 -53.98
C GLN A 965 17.95 -20.25 -54.72
N GLU A 966 17.74 -19.40 -55.72
CA GLU A 966 18.80 -18.69 -56.45
C GLU A 966 19.63 -17.79 -55.51
N TYR A 967 18.98 -17.09 -54.58
CA TYR A 967 19.63 -16.18 -53.64
C TYR A 967 20.50 -16.92 -52.60
N PHE A 968 20.01 -18.06 -52.10
CA PHE A 968 20.69 -18.93 -51.14
C PHE A 968 21.49 -20.07 -51.80
N ASP A 969 22.10 -19.78 -52.95
CA ASP A 969 23.11 -20.62 -53.61
C ASP A 969 22.62 -22.06 -53.91
N GLY A 970 21.35 -22.20 -54.31
CA GLY A 970 20.72 -23.47 -54.70
C GLY A 970 20.01 -24.20 -53.56
N LYS A 971 20.01 -23.66 -52.33
CA LYS A 971 19.36 -24.26 -51.17
C LYS A 971 17.84 -24.38 -51.36
N GLU A 972 17.32 -25.59 -51.19
CA GLU A 972 15.88 -25.86 -51.24
C GLU A 972 15.18 -25.32 -49.98
N PRO A 973 14.08 -24.55 -50.13
CA PRO A 973 13.29 -24.11 -48.98
C PRO A 973 12.68 -25.27 -48.21
N CYS A 974 12.70 -25.16 -46.88
CA CYS A 974 12.23 -26.17 -45.95
C CYS A 974 10.71 -26.36 -46.02
N ARG A 975 10.28 -27.63 -46.00
CA ARG A 975 8.87 -28.07 -46.09
C ARG A 975 8.44 -28.91 -44.90
N SER A 976 9.18 -28.86 -43.79
CA SER A 976 8.93 -29.67 -42.60
C SER A 976 7.66 -29.27 -41.85
N ILE A 977 7.23 -28.03 -42.00
CA ILE A 977 6.01 -27.46 -41.40
C ILE A 977 5.06 -27.01 -42.50
N ASN A 978 3.76 -27.03 -42.20
CA ASN A 978 2.74 -26.55 -43.12
C ASN A 978 2.72 -25.00 -43.11
N PRO A 979 2.98 -24.32 -44.24
CA PRO A 979 3.06 -22.85 -44.29
C PRO A 979 1.79 -22.13 -43.83
N ASP A 980 0.62 -22.77 -43.98
CA ASP A 980 -0.68 -22.18 -43.62
C ASP A 980 -1.03 -22.34 -42.14
N GLU A 981 -0.28 -23.16 -41.40
CA GLU A 981 -0.58 -23.58 -40.02
C GLU A 981 0.53 -23.22 -39.04
N ALA A 982 1.76 -23.01 -39.54
CA ALA A 982 2.97 -22.82 -38.74
C ALA A 982 2.85 -21.72 -37.68
N VAL A 983 2.20 -20.60 -38.02
CA VAL A 983 2.06 -19.45 -37.12
C VAL A 983 1.19 -19.80 -35.91
N ALA A 984 -0.05 -20.26 -36.14
CA ALA A 984 -0.94 -20.67 -35.07
C ALA A 984 -0.38 -21.85 -34.27
N TYR A 985 0.33 -22.76 -34.95
CA TYR A 985 0.98 -23.89 -34.33
C TYR A 985 2.00 -23.43 -33.28
N GLY A 986 2.95 -22.58 -33.67
CA GLY A 986 3.99 -22.12 -32.77
C GLY A 986 3.49 -21.17 -31.69
N ALA A 987 2.46 -20.37 -31.98
CA ALA A 987 1.76 -19.60 -30.96
C ALA A 987 1.13 -20.51 -29.89
N ALA A 988 0.59 -21.67 -30.28
CA ALA A 988 -0.01 -22.62 -29.34
C ALA A 988 1.05 -23.35 -28.51
N VAL A 989 2.20 -23.70 -29.09
CA VAL A 989 3.36 -24.23 -28.35
C VAL A 989 3.80 -23.23 -27.27
N LEU A 990 3.93 -21.95 -27.62
CA LEU A 990 4.31 -20.92 -26.66
C LEU A 990 3.22 -20.70 -25.60
N ALA A 991 1.93 -20.77 -25.98
CA ALA A 991 0.83 -20.68 -25.03
C ALA A 991 0.88 -21.81 -23.98
N ALA A 992 1.13 -23.04 -24.41
CA ALA A 992 1.30 -24.19 -23.53
C ALA A 992 2.50 -24.05 -22.60
N GLN A 993 3.63 -23.57 -23.13
CA GLN A 993 4.82 -23.31 -22.32
C GLN A 993 4.55 -22.27 -21.23
N LEU A 994 3.92 -21.15 -21.59
CA LEU A 994 3.59 -20.07 -20.64
C LEU A 994 2.54 -20.52 -19.61
N ALA A 995 1.69 -21.48 -19.96
CA ALA A 995 0.69 -22.06 -19.07
C ALA A 995 1.23 -23.16 -18.15
N GLY A 996 2.44 -23.67 -18.41
CA GLY A 996 2.97 -24.84 -17.71
C GLY A 996 2.25 -26.14 -18.07
N GLU A 997 1.58 -26.18 -19.22
CA GLU A 997 0.86 -27.36 -19.74
C GLU A 997 1.69 -28.17 -20.74
N ALA A 998 2.90 -27.70 -21.05
CA ALA A 998 3.77 -28.35 -22.02
C ALA A 998 4.64 -29.44 -21.39
N ASP A 999 5.16 -30.36 -22.21
CA ASP A 999 6.11 -31.38 -21.77
C ASP A 999 7.43 -30.75 -21.25
N GLU A 1000 8.23 -31.51 -20.49
CA GLU A 1000 9.49 -31.02 -19.88
C GLU A 1000 10.40 -30.32 -20.90
N LYS A 1001 10.42 -30.78 -22.16
CA LYS A 1001 11.32 -30.25 -23.19
C LYS A 1001 10.83 -28.93 -23.79
N VAL A 1002 9.52 -28.75 -23.93
CA VAL A 1002 8.94 -27.46 -24.33
C VAL A 1002 9.02 -26.47 -23.18
N GLN A 1003 8.90 -26.93 -21.94
CA GLN A 1003 8.99 -26.08 -20.76
C GLN A 1003 10.38 -25.44 -20.62
N ASP A 1004 11.43 -26.16 -21.04
CA ASP A 1004 12.82 -25.70 -21.07
C ASP A 1004 13.16 -24.77 -22.25
N MET A 1005 12.24 -24.57 -23.21
CA MET A 1005 12.49 -23.70 -24.37
C MET A 1005 12.67 -22.24 -23.94
N LEU A 1006 13.70 -21.53 -24.41
CA LEU A 1006 13.90 -20.12 -24.09
C LEU A 1006 13.75 -19.26 -25.35
N LEU A 1007 12.73 -18.41 -25.39
CA LEU A 1007 12.57 -17.42 -26.47
C LEU A 1007 13.26 -16.10 -26.09
N LEU A 1008 14.33 -15.76 -26.81
CA LEU A 1008 14.96 -14.44 -26.77
C LEU A 1008 14.49 -13.62 -27.97
N ASP A 1009 13.54 -12.72 -27.72
CA ASP A 1009 12.91 -11.89 -28.76
C ASP A 1009 13.66 -10.56 -28.94
N VAL A 1010 13.26 -9.74 -29.92
CA VAL A 1010 13.88 -8.43 -30.20
C VAL A 1010 12.88 -7.29 -30.33
N THR A 1011 13.34 -6.05 -30.11
CA THR A 1011 12.53 -4.84 -30.32
C THR A 1011 12.17 -4.66 -31.82
N PRO A 1012 10.90 -4.42 -32.19
CA PRO A 1012 10.51 -4.28 -33.60
C PRO A 1012 10.96 -2.95 -34.24
N LEU A 1013 11.02 -1.88 -33.43
CA LEU A 1013 11.41 -0.53 -33.81
C LEU A 1013 12.33 0.08 -32.75
N SER A 1014 13.06 1.12 -33.14
CA SER A 1014 13.93 1.87 -32.24
C SER A 1014 13.11 2.71 -31.27
N LEU A 1015 13.55 2.75 -30.00
CA LEU A 1015 12.94 3.52 -28.92
C LEU A 1015 13.88 4.65 -28.51
N GLY A 1016 13.34 5.84 -28.31
CA GLY A 1016 14.15 7.03 -28.12
C GLY A 1016 13.43 8.22 -27.54
N LEU A 1017 14.17 9.31 -27.42
CA LEU A 1017 13.77 10.54 -26.73
C LEU A 1017 13.81 11.74 -27.67
N GLU A 1018 12.90 12.69 -27.48
CA GLU A 1018 12.96 13.98 -28.18
C GLU A 1018 13.97 14.92 -27.53
N ASN A 1019 14.94 15.37 -28.32
CA ASN A 1019 15.81 16.48 -27.99
C ASN A 1019 15.24 17.82 -28.47
N PRO A 1020 15.73 18.95 -27.92
CA PRO A 1020 15.43 20.27 -28.46
C PRO A 1020 15.69 20.32 -29.98
N GLY A 1021 14.67 20.73 -30.74
CA GLY A 1021 14.71 20.73 -32.21
C GLY A 1021 13.92 19.58 -32.87
N GLY A 1022 13.27 18.71 -32.10
CA GLY A 1022 12.41 17.65 -32.64
C GLY A 1022 13.19 16.50 -33.29
N ILE A 1023 14.40 16.25 -32.78
CA ILE A 1023 15.28 15.16 -33.21
C ILE A 1023 15.18 14.03 -32.20
N MET A 1024 15.07 12.79 -32.69
CA MET A 1024 15.03 11.60 -31.86
C MET A 1024 16.45 11.13 -31.53
N THR A 1025 16.76 10.99 -30.24
CA THR A 1025 17.92 10.23 -29.76
C THR A 1025 17.50 8.81 -29.45
N VAL A 1026 18.02 7.85 -30.20
CA VAL A 1026 17.76 6.43 -29.99
C VAL A 1026 18.44 5.96 -28.71
N MET A 1027 17.65 5.41 -27.79
CA MET A 1027 18.09 4.80 -26.53
C MET A 1027 18.28 3.29 -26.68
N ILE A 1028 17.32 2.64 -27.35
CA ILE A 1028 17.33 1.20 -27.65
C ILE A 1028 17.07 1.06 -29.16
N PRO A 1029 18.05 0.66 -29.97
CA PRO A 1029 17.85 0.42 -31.39
C PRO A 1029 16.83 -0.70 -31.64
N ARG A 1030 16.21 -0.72 -32.83
CA ARG A 1030 15.47 -1.89 -33.32
C ARG A 1030 16.35 -3.14 -33.31
N ASN A 1031 15.73 -4.31 -33.30
CA ASN A 1031 16.36 -5.61 -33.21
C ASN A 1031 17.24 -5.82 -31.96
N THR A 1032 17.07 -5.01 -30.91
CA THR A 1032 17.77 -5.26 -29.64
C THR A 1032 17.09 -6.41 -28.90
N THR A 1033 17.85 -7.44 -28.52
CA THR A 1033 17.35 -8.58 -27.73
C THR A 1033 16.71 -8.12 -26.43
N ILE A 1034 15.56 -8.69 -26.06
CA ILE A 1034 14.85 -8.42 -24.80
C ILE A 1034 14.87 -9.66 -23.89
N PRO A 1035 14.92 -9.50 -22.54
CA PRO A 1035 14.91 -8.24 -21.79
C PRO A 1035 16.19 -7.41 -21.95
N THR A 1036 16.08 -6.09 -21.92
CA THR A 1036 17.22 -5.19 -22.05
C THR A 1036 17.03 -3.90 -21.28
N LYS A 1037 18.14 -3.30 -20.88
CA LYS A 1037 18.16 -2.05 -20.13
C LYS A 1037 19.23 -1.12 -20.67
N LYS A 1038 18.84 0.12 -20.96
CA LYS A 1038 19.74 1.19 -21.40
C LYS A 1038 19.52 2.46 -20.60
N GLU A 1039 20.61 2.97 -20.05
CA GLU A 1039 20.65 4.21 -19.27
C GLU A 1039 21.55 5.21 -20.01
N GLN A 1040 21.09 6.45 -20.15
CA GLN A 1040 21.86 7.55 -20.69
C GLN A 1040 21.64 8.80 -19.83
N VAL A 1041 22.68 9.61 -19.69
CA VAL A 1041 22.67 10.84 -18.89
C VAL A 1041 22.37 12.04 -19.79
N PHE A 1042 21.39 12.83 -19.36
CA PHE A 1042 21.01 14.10 -19.96
C PHE A 1042 21.23 15.22 -18.95
N SER A 1043 21.25 16.47 -19.42
CA SER A 1043 21.39 17.64 -18.56
C SER A 1043 20.37 18.72 -18.91
N THR A 1044 20.18 19.70 -18.02
CA THR A 1044 19.24 20.80 -18.23
C THR A 1044 19.62 21.66 -19.43
N HIS A 1045 18.61 22.24 -20.09
CA HIS A 1045 18.76 23.03 -21.32
C HIS A 1045 18.87 24.54 -21.07
N TYR A 1046 18.62 25.00 -19.85
CA TYR A 1046 18.77 26.39 -19.41
C TYR A 1046 19.00 26.47 -17.90
N ASP A 1047 19.48 27.62 -17.43
CA ASP A 1047 19.79 27.87 -16.02
C ASP A 1047 18.54 27.77 -15.14
N ASN A 1048 18.68 27.16 -13.96
CA ASN A 1048 17.63 27.02 -12.95
C ASN A 1048 16.35 26.32 -13.44
N GLN A 1049 16.46 25.44 -14.44
CA GLN A 1049 15.35 24.63 -14.92
C GLN A 1049 14.78 23.74 -13.80
N GLU A 1050 13.53 23.99 -13.39
CA GLU A 1050 12.87 23.32 -12.25
C GLU A 1050 12.26 21.94 -12.60
N SER A 1051 12.05 21.67 -13.90
CA SER A 1051 11.48 20.41 -14.37
C SER A 1051 12.09 19.97 -15.69
N PHE A 1052 12.18 18.66 -15.92
CA PHE A 1052 12.69 18.06 -17.15
C PHE A 1052 11.65 17.13 -17.75
N SER A 1053 11.23 17.43 -18.98
CA SER A 1053 10.27 16.61 -19.75
C SER A 1053 11.01 15.59 -20.60
N VAL A 1054 10.61 14.33 -20.47
CA VAL A 1054 11.12 13.17 -21.18
C VAL A 1054 10.00 12.66 -22.09
N LYS A 1055 10.01 13.09 -23.35
CA LYS A 1055 9.08 12.63 -24.37
C LYS A 1055 9.66 11.44 -25.11
N VAL A 1056 8.95 10.32 -25.07
CA VAL A 1056 9.40 9.03 -25.59
C VAL A 1056 8.70 8.74 -26.91
N TYR A 1057 9.48 8.27 -27.87
CA TYR A 1057 9.03 7.94 -29.23
C TYR A 1057 9.50 6.55 -29.64
N GLU A 1058 8.75 5.93 -30.54
CA GLU A 1058 9.07 4.69 -31.25
C GLU A 1058 9.10 4.97 -32.76
N GLY A 1059 10.16 4.56 -33.45
CA GLY A 1059 10.29 4.74 -34.90
C GLY A 1059 11.72 4.94 -35.39
N GLU A 1060 11.87 4.96 -36.71
CA GLU A 1060 13.18 4.97 -37.41
C GLU A 1060 13.52 6.34 -38.03
N SER A 1061 12.61 7.32 -37.96
CA SER A 1061 12.91 8.67 -38.45
C SER A 1061 13.84 9.40 -37.49
N VAL A 1062 14.73 10.22 -38.03
CA VAL A 1062 15.54 11.15 -37.23
C VAL A 1062 14.65 12.22 -36.58
N ARG A 1063 13.47 12.50 -37.15
CA ARG A 1063 12.55 13.54 -36.67
C ARG A 1063 11.41 12.94 -35.87
N THR A 1064 11.19 13.42 -34.65
CA THR A 1064 10.18 12.90 -33.72
C THR A 1064 8.75 13.06 -34.23
N ARG A 1065 8.47 14.10 -35.01
CA ARG A 1065 7.16 14.30 -35.66
C ARG A 1065 6.77 13.21 -36.66
N ASP A 1066 7.75 12.49 -37.18
CA ASP A 1066 7.58 11.43 -38.17
C ASP A 1066 7.65 10.03 -37.50
N ASN A 1067 7.72 9.99 -36.16
CA ASN A 1067 7.73 8.79 -35.32
C ASN A 1067 6.51 8.75 -34.40
N ASP A 1068 6.25 7.60 -33.80
CA ASP A 1068 5.12 7.39 -32.90
C ASP A 1068 5.44 7.88 -31.49
N PHE A 1069 4.66 8.84 -31.02
CA PHE A 1069 4.78 9.35 -29.66
C PHE A 1069 4.14 8.37 -28.66
N LEU A 1070 4.95 7.87 -27.71
CA LEU A 1070 4.53 6.87 -26.73
C LEU A 1070 4.06 7.49 -25.41
N GLY A 1071 4.67 8.59 -24.97
CA GLY A 1071 4.34 9.18 -23.68
C GLY A 1071 5.34 10.23 -23.22
N GLU A 1072 4.96 10.96 -22.17
CA GLU A 1072 5.78 12.01 -21.57
C GLU A 1072 5.90 11.77 -20.06
N LEU A 1073 7.13 11.80 -19.57
CA LEU A 1073 7.46 11.75 -18.15
C LEU A 1073 8.04 13.10 -17.74
N VAL A 1074 7.47 13.73 -16.72
CA VAL A 1074 7.97 15.00 -16.18
C VAL A 1074 8.66 14.76 -14.85
N LEU A 1075 9.96 15.03 -14.78
CA LEU A 1075 10.74 15.07 -13.54
C LEU A 1075 10.71 16.49 -12.98
N SER A 1076 9.93 16.74 -11.93
CA SER A 1076 9.81 18.04 -11.27
C SER A 1076 10.68 18.16 -10.01
N GLY A 1077 10.99 19.39 -9.61
CA GLY A 1077 11.73 19.67 -8.37
C GLY A 1077 13.24 19.52 -8.54
N ILE A 1078 13.77 19.91 -9.71
CA ILE A 1078 15.21 19.99 -9.97
C ILE A 1078 15.75 21.24 -9.24
N PRO A 1079 16.78 21.11 -8.36
CA PRO A 1079 17.34 22.25 -7.66
C PRO A 1079 17.91 23.30 -8.62
N PRO A 1080 17.79 24.61 -8.31
CA PRO A 1080 18.38 25.68 -9.11
C PRO A 1080 19.89 25.49 -9.29
N ALA A 1081 20.35 25.36 -10.54
CA ALA A 1081 21.75 25.23 -10.90
C ALA A 1081 21.97 25.73 -12.35
N PRO A 1082 23.21 26.14 -12.72
CA PRO A 1082 23.55 26.44 -14.11
C PRO A 1082 23.22 25.30 -15.07
N MET A 1083 22.85 25.66 -16.31
CA MET A 1083 22.62 24.73 -17.41
C MET A 1083 23.76 23.71 -17.52
N GLY A 1084 23.43 22.44 -17.73
CA GLY A 1084 24.41 21.38 -17.91
C GLY A 1084 24.92 20.72 -16.63
N LEU A 1085 24.73 21.32 -15.45
CA LEU A 1085 25.19 20.75 -14.17
C LEU A 1085 24.27 19.65 -13.61
N PRO A 1086 22.94 19.80 -13.57
CA PRO A 1086 22.06 18.71 -13.15
C PRO A 1086 22.17 17.52 -14.12
N GLN A 1087 22.61 16.37 -13.61
CA GLN A 1087 22.72 15.13 -14.38
C GLN A 1087 21.50 14.25 -14.15
N ILE A 1088 20.70 14.09 -15.20
CA ILE A 1088 19.44 13.36 -15.19
C ILE A 1088 19.67 12.03 -15.88
N HIS A 1089 19.57 10.95 -15.11
CA HIS A 1089 19.71 9.59 -15.58
C HIS A 1089 18.37 9.11 -16.14
N ILE A 1090 18.31 8.93 -17.46
CA ILE A 1090 17.13 8.38 -18.13
C ILE A 1090 17.39 6.92 -18.46
N CYS A 1091 16.53 6.05 -17.97
CA CYS A 1091 16.65 4.61 -18.14
C CYS A 1091 15.43 4.06 -18.86
N PHE A 1092 15.67 3.31 -19.93
CA PHE A 1092 14.71 2.49 -20.64
C PHE A 1092 14.97 1.04 -20.22
N ASP A 1093 13.95 0.39 -19.68
CA ASP A 1093 14.02 -0.98 -19.14
C ASP A 1093 12.88 -1.77 -19.79
N ILE A 1094 13.23 -2.75 -20.63
CA ILE A 1094 12.28 -3.62 -21.34
C ILE A 1094 12.38 -5.01 -20.73
N ASP A 1095 11.25 -5.53 -20.23
CA ASP A 1095 11.19 -6.87 -19.65
C ASP A 1095 11.10 -7.99 -20.71
N ALA A 1096 11.06 -9.24 -20.26
CA ALA A 1096 11.07 -10.42 -21.14
C ALA A 1096 9.78 -10.60 -21.96
N VAL A 1097 8.71 -9.87 -21.63
CA VAL A 1097 7.44 -9.87 -22.38
C VAL A 1097 7.26 -8.61 -23.23
N GLY A 1098 8.27 -7.73 -23.27
CA GLY A 1098 8.33 -6.54 -24.11
C GLY A 1098 7.75 -5.27 -23.48
N ASN A 1099 7.55 -5.22 -22.17
CA ASN A 1099 7.02 -4.05 -21.48
C ASN A 1099 8.09 -2.98 -21.26
N LEU A 1100 7.87 -1.76 -21.77
CA LEU A 1100 8.80 -0.65 -21.61
C LEU A 1100 8.49 0.18 -20.35
N HIS A 1101 9.43 0.16 -19.40
CA HIS A 1101 9.49 1.06 -18.26
C HIS A 1101 10.51 2.16 -18.52
N VAL A 1102 10.08 3.42 -18.35
CA VAL A 1102 10.95 4.59 -18.48
C VAL A 1102 11.04 5.29 -17.14
N SER A 1103 12.26 5.57 -16.70
CA SER A 1103 12.51 6.31 -15.47
C SER A 1103 13.49 7.45 -15.69
N ALA A 1104 13.25 8.57 -15.03
CA ALA A 1104 14.15 9.71 -14.96
C ALA A 1104 14.55 9.93 -13.50
N GLU A 1105 15.86 9.98 -13.24
CA GLU A 1105 16.40 10.09 -11.88
C GLU A 1105 17.47 11.17 -11.79
N LEU A 1106 17.32 12.07 -10.81
CA LEU A 1106 18.34 13.01 -10.41
C LEU A 1106 18.99 12.50 -9.12
N LYS A 1107 20.11 11.78 -9.26
CA LYS A 1107 20.78 11.07 -8.15
C LYS A 1107 21.23 12.01 -7.04
N SER A 1108 21.66 13.23 -7.35
CA SER A 1108 22.12 14.23 -6.38
C SER A 1108 21.01 14.72 -5.43
N ALA A 1109 19.76 14.77 -5.89
CA ALA A 1109 18.62 15.23 -5.11
C ALA A 1109 17.72 14.09 -4.61
N LYS A 1110 18.10 12.82 -4.87
CA LYS A 1110 17.26 11.62 -4.64
C LYS A 1110 15.83 11.77 -5.20
N LYS A 1111 15.68 12.47 -6.33
CA LYS A 1111 14.40 12.66 -7.03
C LYS A 1111 14.29 11.65 -8.15
N ARG A 1112 13.14 11.00 -8.27
CA ARG A 1112 12.88 9.98 -9.27
C ARG A 1112 11.45 10.08 -9.77
N ALA A 1113 11.28 9.99 -11.08
CA ALA A 1113 10.00 9.82 -11.74
C ALA A 1113 10.05 8.54 -12.57
N LYS A 1114 8.92 7.84 -12.67
CA LYS A 1114 8.77 6.62 -13.46
C LYS A 1114 7.44 6.64 -14.18
N ILE A 1115 7.42 6.03 -15.35
CA ILE A 1115 6.19 5.72 -16.07
C ILE A 1115 6.32 4.34 -16.70
N ASN A 1116 5.27 3.55 -16.56
CA ASN A 1116 5.09 2.36 -17.38
C ASN A 1116 4.44 2.82 -18.68
N MET A 1117 5.17 2.68 -19.79
CA MET A 1117 4.66 3.17 -21.07
C MET A 1117 3.56 2.26 -21.65
N ASN A 1118 3.25 1.14 -21.00
CA ASN A 1118 2.11 0.30 -21.38
C ASN A 1118 0.76 0.81 -20.86
N ASP A 1119 0.76 1.67 -19.84
CA ASP A 1119 -0.47 2.12 -19.16
C ASP A 1119 -0.96 3.49 -19.68
N GLY A 1120 -0.36 4.01 -20.76
CA GLY A 1120 -0.57 5.39 -21.18
C GLY A 1120 -0.72 5.55 -22.70
N ARG A 1121 -1.94 5.93 -23.12
CA ARG A 1121 -2.29 6.47 -24.45
C ARG A 1121 -1.95 5.57 -25.65
N GLY A 1122 -2.83 4.61 -25.93
CA GLY A 1122 -2.79 3.82 -27.17
C GLY A 1122 -3.92 2.80 -27.27
N GLY A 1123 -4.31 2.19 -26.15
CA GLY A 1123 -5.42 1.23 -26.02
C GLY A 1123 -6.69 1.82 -25.41
N PHE A 1124 -7.65 0.96 -25.08
CA PHE A 1124 -8.85 1.29 -24.32
C PHE A 1124 -8.63 1.07 -22.82
N SER A 1125 -9.27 1.88 -21.98
CA SER A 1125 -9.33 1.62 -20.54
C SER A 1125 -10.12 0.34 -20.24
N ASP A 1126 -9.86 -0.28 -19.09
CA ASP A 1126 -10.61 -1.47 -18.66
C ASP A 1126 -12.12 -1.21 -18.60
N GLU A 1127 -12.54 -0.01 -18.20
CA GLU A 1127 -13.95 0.41 -18.19
C GLU A 1127 -14.55 0.47 -19.60
N GLU A 1128 -13.80 0.97 -20.59
CA GLU A 1128 -14.22 1.01 -21.99
C GLU A 1128 -14.31 -0.40 -22.59
N ILE A 1129 -13.33 -1.26 -22.32
CA ILE A 1129 -13.35 -2.67 -22.75
C ILE A 1129 -14.58 -3.37 -22.15
N GLN A 1130 -14.85 -3.20 -20.85
CA GLN A 1130 -16.03 -3.79 -20.21
C GLN A 1130 -17.36 -3.23 -20.77
N ARG A 1131 -17.38 -1.97 -21.21
CA ARG A 1131 -18.54 -1.38 -21.89
C ARG A 1131 -18.75 -2.01 -23.26
N MET A 1132 -17.68 -2.22 -24.04
CA MET A 1132 -17.72 -2.87 -25.34
C MET A 1132 -18.16 -4.33 -25.24
N ILE A 1133 -17.66 -5.08 -24.25
CA ILE A 1133 -18.08 -6.47 -23.98
C ILE A 1133 -19.59 -6.53 -23.70
N ARG A 1134 -20.12 -5.62 -22.87
CA ARG A 1134 -21.56 -5.54 -22.58
C ARG A 1134 -22.38 -5.16 -23.80
N ALA A 1135 -21.89 -4.23 -24.61
CA ALA A 1135 -22.56 -3.80 -25.84
C ALA A 1135 -22.59 -4.88 -26.92
N TRP A 1136 -21.56 -5.74 -26.96
CA TRP A 1136 -21.50 -6.90 -27.85
C TRP A 1136 -22.43 -8.04 -27.40
N SER A 1137 -22.56 -8.23 -26.08
CA SER A 1137 -23.42 -9.29 -25.50
C SER A 1137 -24.92 -9.00 -25.61
N ALA A 1138 -25.31 -7.74 -25.89
CA ALA A 1138 -26.70 -7.26 -26.00
C ALA A 1138 -27.14 -7.11 -27.48
#